data_AF-D7LSF2-F1
#
_entry.id   AF-D7LSF2-F1
#
_cell.length_a   1.000
_cell.length_b   1.000
_cell.length_c   1.000
_cell.angle_alpha   90.00
_cell.angle_beta   90.00
_cell.angle_gamma   90.00
#
_symmetry.space_group_name_H-M   'P 1'
#
loop_
_entity.id
_entity.type
_entity.pdbx_description
1 polymer ?
#
loop_
_entity_poly.entity_id
_entity_poly.type
_entity_poly.pdbx_seq_one_letter_code
_entity_poly.pdbx_strand_id
1 'polypeptide(L)'
;MAMISFSFPSPAKLPIKSPPSISNRINVADRLILRHLNAGDLRGAVSALDLMARDGIRPMDSVTFSSLLKSCIRARHFRLGKLVHARLIEFEIEPDSVLYNSLISLYSKSGDLTKAKDVFETMGRFGKRDVVSWSAMMACFGNNGREFDAIKLFVEFLEMGLVPNDYCYTAVIRACSNSDFVGVGRVILGFLMKTGHFESDVCVGCSLIDMFVKGENSFENAYKVFDKMSELNVVTWTLMITRCMQMGFPREAIRFFLDMVLSGFESDKFTLSSVFSACAELENLSLGRQLHSWAIRSGLADDVECSLVDMYAKCSADGSVDDCRKVFDRMQDHSVMSWTALITGYMQNCNLATEAINLFSEMITQGHVEPNHFTFSSAFKACGNVSDPRVGKQVLGHAFKRGLASNSSVSNSVISMFVKCDRMEDARTAFESLSEKNLVSYNTFLDGTCRNLDFEHAFELLSEIAERELGVSAFTFASLLSGVANVGSLRKGEQIHSQVLKLGLSCNQPVCNALISMYSKCGSIDTASRVFSLMDNRNVISWTSMITGFAKHGFAERVLETFNQMTKEGVKPNEVTYVAILSACSHVGLVSEGWRHFNSMYEDHKIKPKMEHYACMVDLLCRAGLLTDAFEFINTMPFQADVLVWRTFLGACRVHSNTELGKLAARKILEFDPNEPAAYIQLSNIYASAGKWEESTEMRRKMKERNLVKEGGCSWIEVGDKVHKFYVGDTSHPNAHQIYDELDWLITEIKRCGYVPDTDLVLHKLEEEDDEAKKEMLLYQHSEKIAVAFGLISTAKSRPMIQTSFWIFVLLAISGFSIMESRIQNNVGSTSIESNKGIEYLALNCRKHRAVLTDFGAIGDGKTSNTKAFREAITKLTTKAVDGGVQLIVPPGNWLTGSFNLTSHFTLFIQQGATILASQDESEYPMIPPLPSYGEARFTSLIYGSNLTDVVITDVTLINTQSAIRIKTAVGRGGYVKNIFARRFTMKTMKYVFWMTGSYKLHPVGGFDPKALPEISNINYRDMTAENVTISAKLEGIKNDPFTGLCMSNVTIALSPDPKKLQWNCTDVSGVTSRVKPEPCSLLPDKGTTMDCDFPTDKIPIESVVLNKCYA
;
A
#
# COMPACT_ATOMS: atom_id res chain seq x y z
N MET A 1 -45.87 63.36 -3.70
CA MET A 1 -46.10 63.92 -2.35
C MET A 1 -44.73 64.22 -1.75
N ALA A 2 -44.17 65.42 -1.93
CA ALA A 2 -44.41 66.68 -1.22
C ALA A 2 -43.30 66.92 -0.18
N MET A 3 -42.29 67.69 -0.61
CA MET A 3 -41.28 68.36 0.22
C MET A 3 -41.95 69.25 1.28
N ILE A 4 -41.29 69.48 2.42
CA ILE A 4 -41.15 70.78 3.11
C ILE A 4 -40.08 70.63 4.21
N SER A 5 -39.03 71.45 4.11
CA SER A 5 -38.04 71.80 5.15
C SER A 5 -38.66 72.67 6.24
N PHE A 6 -38.13 72.73 7.46
CA PHE A 6 -37.91 74.03 8.15
C PHE A 6 -36.94 73.95 9.33
N SER A 7 -36.28 75.10 9.51
CA SER A 7 -35.08 75.48 10.25
C SER A 7 -35.21 75.67 11.76
N PHE A 8 -34.08 75.56 12.47
CA PHE A 8 -33.88 75.96 13.87
C PHE A 8 -34.04 77.47 14.09
N PRO A 9 -34.64 77.92 15.21
CA PRO A 9 -34.41 79.25 15.77
C PRO A 9 -33.31 79.23 16.84
N SER A 10 -32.41 80.21 16.75
CA SER A 10 -31.49 80.65 17.81
C SER A 10 -32.27 81.15 19.04
N PRO A 11 -31.75 80.91 20.26
CA PRO A 11 -31.85 81.95 21.27
C PRO A 11 -30.51 82.22 21.98
N ALA A 12 -30.10 83.48 21.85
CA ALA A 12 -29.78 84.39 22.94
C ALA A 12 -28.69 84.00 23.96
N LYS A 13 -27.63 84.81 23.93
CA LYS A 13 -26.78 85.17 25.08
C LYS A 13 -27.61 85.49 26.33
N LEU A 14 -27.22 84.96 27.49
CA LEU A 14 -27.41 85.55 28.84
C LEU A 14 -26.36 84.93 29.80
N PRO A 15 -26.02 85.60 30.91
CA PRO A 15 -24.78 86.35 31.03
C PRO A 15 -23.72 85.64 31.89
N ILE A 16 -22.48 86.12 31.72
CA ILE A 16 -21.34 85.91 32.60
C ILE A 16 -21.77 86.06 34.07
N LYS A 17 -21.77 84.96 34.83
CA LYS A 17 -21.59 85.01 36.28
C LYS A 17 -20.14 84.71 36.59
N SER A 18 -19.61 85.50 37.52
CA SER A 18 -18.27 85.48 38.14
C SER A 18 -17.52 84.14 38.06
N PRO A 19 -16.18 84.16 37.86
CA PRO A 19 -15.40 82.94 37.76
C PRO A 19 -15.67 82.03 38.97
N PRO A 20 -16.00 80.74 38.75
CA PRO A 20 -16.19 79.81 39.85
C PRO A 20 -14.92 79.74 40.68
N SER A 21 -15.07 79.63 42.00
CA SER A 21 -13.97 79.31 42.91
C SER A 21 -13.18 78.12 42.39
N ILE A 22 -11.88 78.06 42.69
CA ILE A 22 -10.95 77.00 42.25
C ILE A 22 -11.52 75.60 42.57
N SER A 23 -12.25 75.42 43.68
CA SER A 23 -12.92 74.17 44.06
C SER A 23 -14.10 73.77 43.14
N ASN A 24 -14.81 74.74 42.56
CA ASN A 24 -15.89 74.47 41.59
C ASN A 24 -15.33 74.15 40.19
N ARG A 25 -14.12 74.63 39.84
CA ARG A 25 -13.47 74.28 38.57
C ARG A 25 -12.95 72.85 38.54
N ILE A 26 -12.41 72.36 39.66
CA ILE A 26 -11.92 70.98 39.80
C ILE A 26 -13.10 69.99 39.66
N ASN A 27 -14.19 70.19 40.41
CA ASN A 27 -15.38 69.34 40.34
C ASN A 27 -16.07 69.27 38.97
N VAL A 28 -16.01 70.34 38.17
CA VAL A 28 -16.61 70.37 36.83
C VAL A 28 -15.75 69.60 35.83
N ALA A 29 -14.43 69.63 35.99
CA ALA A 29 -13.49 69.00 35.08
C ALA A 29 -13.44 67.47 35.26
N ASP A 30 -13.46 66.97 36.50
CA ASP A 30 -13.54 65.51 36.77
C ASP A 30 -14.87 64.92 36.27
N ARG A 31 -15.98 65.66 36.44
CA ARG A 31 -17.28 65.28 35.84
C ARG A 31 -17.25 65.28 34.32
N LEU A 32 -16.45 66.14 33.68
CA LEU A 32 -16.31 66.16 32.23
C LEU A 32 -15.57 64.91 31.73
N ILE A 33 -14.47 64.52 32.38
CA ILE A 33 -13.74 63.29 32.08
C ILE A 33 -14.65 62.07 32.26
N LEU A 34 -15.36 61.97 33.38
CA LEU A 34 -16.31 60.87 33.64
C LEU A 34 -17.47 60.85 32.64
N ARG A 35 -17.94 62.01 32.18
CA ARG A 35 -18.97 62.11 31.13
C ARG A 35 -18.47 61.59 29.79
N HIS A 36 -17.26 61.94 29.37
CA HIS A 36 -16.67 61.41 28.13
C HIS A 36 -16.42 59.90 28.24
N LEU A 37 -15.98 59.41 29.41
CA LEU A 37 -15.83 57.97 29.67
C LEU A 37 -17.17 57.22 29.59
N ASN A 38 -18.24 57.75 30.18
CA ASN A 38 -19.58 57.16 30.10
C ASN A 38 -20.17 57.19 28.67
N ALA A 39 -19.73 58.14 27.84
CA ALA A 39 -20.09 58.21 26.42
C ALA A 39 -19.19 57.36 25.50
N GLY A 40 -18.18 56.68 26.04
CA GLY A 40 -17.20 55.90 25.26
C GLY A 40 -16.17 56.75 24.49
N ASP A 41 -16.17 58.07 24.67
CA ASP A 41 -15.26 58.99 23.99
C ASP A 41 -13.92 59.12 24.73
N LEU A 42 -13.05 58.15 24.47
CA LEU A 42 -11.76 58.05 25.13
C LEU A 42 -10.79 59.20 24.76
N ARG A 43 -10.89 59.74 23.53
CA ARG A 43 -10.05 60.85 23.08
C ARG A 43 -10.50 62.16 23.69
N GLY A 44 -11.80 62.39 23.80
CA GLY A 44 -12.36 63.55 24.52
C GLY A 44 -11.98 63.55 26.00
N ALA A 45 -12.01 62.37 26.66
CA ALA A 45 -11.59 62.24 28.05
C ALA A 45 -10.11 62.59 28.28
N VAL A 46 -9.21 62.10 27.40
CA VAL A 46 -7.77 62.42 27.49
C VAL A 46 -7.49 63.87 27.07
N SER A 47 -8.25 64.43 26.12
CA SER A 47 -8.13 65.83 25.71
C SER A 47 -8.60 66.79 26.81
N ALA A 48 -9.64 66.42 27.56
CA ALA A 48 -10.08 67.13 28.76
C ALA A 48 -8.99 67.12 29.84
N LEU A 49 -8.30 65.98 30.03
CA LEU A 49 -7.14 65.87 30.93
C LEU A 49 -5.97 66.77 30.49
N ASP A 50 -5.69 66.84 29.17
CA ASP A 50 -4.65 67.73 28.63
C ASP A 50 -5.00 69.23 28.77
N LEU A 51 -6.28 69.58 28.63
CA LEU A 51 -6.78 70.94 28.87
C LEU A 51 -6.63 71.34 30.35
N MET A 52 -6.92 70.43 31.28
CA MET A 52 -6.70 70.66 32.70
C MET A 52 -5.22 70.90 33.04
N ALA A 53 -4.31 70.15 32.40
CA ALA A 53 -2.86 70.35 32.54
C ALA A 53 -2.42 71.75 32.09
N ARG A 54 -2.98 72.23 30.96
CA ARG A 54 -2.67 73.56 30.40
C ARG A 54 -3.21 74.71 31.24
N ASP A 55 -4.38 74.53 31.86
CA ASP A 55 -5.04 75.55 32.69
C ASP A 55 -4.53 75.57 34.15
N GLY A 56 -3.53 74.73 34.49
CA GLY A 56 -2.95 74.64 35.84
C GLY A 56 -3.90 74.03 36.87
N ILE A 57 -4.94 73.31 36.43
CA ILE A 57 -5.93 72.67 37.29
C ILE A 57 -5.44 71.25 37.61
N ARG A 58 -5.11 71.00 38.88
CA ARG A 58 -4.71 69.65 39.33
C ARG A 58 -5.95 68.79 39.59
N PRO A 59 -6.14 67.64 38.91
CA PRO A 59 -7.14 66.64 39.31
C PRO A 59 -6.74 66.05 40.67
N MET A 60 -7.71 65.77 41.55
CA MET A 60 -7.40 65.44 42.95
C MET A 60 -7.56 63.96 43.35
N ASP A 61 -7.87 63.06 42.41
CA ASP A 61 -8.28 61.71 42.79
C ASP A 61 -7.76 60.59 41.87
N SER A 62 -7.03 59.67 42.50
CA SER A 62 -6.52 58.39 41.97
C SER A 62 -7.60 57.55 41.25
N VAL A 63 -8.86 57.68 41.68
CA VAL A 63 -10.02 56.96 41.14
C VAL A 63 -10.32 57.33 39.68
N THR A 64 -10.20 58.61 39.33
CA THR A 64 -10.44 59.12 37.98
C THR A 64 -9.36 58.62 37.02
N PHE A 65 -8.10 58.60 37.46
CA PHE A 65 -6.99 57.99 36.70
C PHE A 65 -7.14 56.47 36.55
N SER A 66 -7.56 55.75 37.59
CA SER A 66 -7.80 54.30 37.51
C SER A 66 -8.92 53.98 36.50
N SER A 67 -10.00 54.75 36.50
CA SER A 67 -11.14 54.57 35.58
C SER A 67 -10.76 54.87 34.13
N LEU A 68 -9.97 55.93 33.92
CA LEU A 68 -9.44 56.30 32.60
C LEU A 68 -8.49 55.21 32.07
N LEU A 69 -7.55 54.74 32.89
CA LEU A 69 -6.64 53.65 32.52
C LEU A 69 -7.37 52.33 32.22
N LYS A 70 -8.33 51.92 33.06
CA LYS A 70 -9.17 50.74 32.81
C LYS A 70 -9.94 50.86 31.50
N SER A 71 -10.42 52.05 31.17
CA SER A 71 -11.11 52.31 29.89
C SER A 71 -10.14 52.24 28.70
N CYS A 72 -8.93 52.82 28.81
CA CYS A 72 -7.87 52.68 27.81
C CYS A 72 -7.48 51.22 27.57
N ILE A 73 -7.38 50.42 28.64
CA ILE A 73 -7.06 48.99 28.60
C ILE A 73 -8.19 48.21 27.90
N ARG A 74 -9.46 48.48 28.26
CA ARG A 74 -10.63 47.83 27.66
C ARG A 74 -10.77 48.14 26.17
N ALA A 75 -10.50 49.38 25.78
CA ALA A 75 -10.52 49.84 24.39
C ALA A 75 -9.24 49.49 23.60
N ARG A 76 -8.26 48.80 24.20
CA ARG A 76 -6.94 48.47 23.61
C ARG A 76 -6.16 49.68 23.07
N HIS A 77 -6.43 50.89 23.58
CA HIS A 77 -5.72 52.11 23.21
C HIS A 77 -4.51 52.36 24.13
N PHE A 78 -3.52 51.47 24.05
CA PHE A 78 -2.37 51.47 24.98
C PHE A 78 -1.51 52.73 24.89
N ARG A 79 -1.43 53.40 23.72
CA ARG A 79 -0.73 54.67 23.56
C ARG A 79 -1.35 55.78 24.43
N LEU A 80 -2.68 55.87 24.44
CA LEU A 80 -3.40 56.83 25.29
C LEU A 80 -3.24 56.46 26.77
N GLY A 81 -3.26 55.16 27.12
CA GLY A 81 -2.95 54.72 28.48
C GLY A 81 -1.55 55.11 28.96
N LYS A 82 -0.52 54.99 28.10
CA LYS A 82 0.85 55.44 28.42
C LYS A 82 0.92 56.97 28.59
N LEU A 83 0.15 57.74 27.82
CA LEU A 83 0.04 59.19 27.97
C LEU A 83 -0.62 59.56 29.31
N VAL A 84 -1.69 58.86 29.71
CA VAL A 84 -2.35 59.04 31.01
C VAL A 84 -1.38 58.78 32.17
N HIS A 85 -0.53 57.76 32.06
CA HIS A 85 0.52 57.51 33.06
C HIS A 85 1.59 58.61 33.08
N ALA A 86 1.99 59.17 31.93
CA ALA A 86 2.91 60.32 31.90
C ALA A 86 2.31 61.55 32.61
N ARG A 87 1.01 61.82 32.38
CA ARG A 87 0.28 62.89 33.08
C ARG A 87 0.17 62.66 34.58
N LEU A 88 -0.03 61.40 35.00
CA LEU A 88 -0.04 61.04 36.42
C LEU A 88 1.27 61.44 37.11
N ILE A 89 2.41 61.22 36.45
CA ILE A 89 3.74 61.58 36.96
C ILE A 89 3.90 63.11 36.99
N GLU A 90 3.47 63.81 35.95
CA GLU A 90 3.52 65.28 35.84
C GLU A 90 2.68 66.00 36.91
N PHE A 91 1.54 65.42 37.29
CA PHE A 91 0.68 65.97 38.35
C PHE A 91 1.12 65.58 39.77
N GLU A 92 2.19 64.78 39.92
CA GLU A 92 2.70 64.29 41.22
C GLU A 92 1.63 63.58 42.07
N ILE A 93 0.68 62.90 41.43
CA ILE A 93 -0.38 62.18 42.13
C ILE A 93 0.17 60.85 42.63
N GLU A 94 0.12 60.64 43.94
CA GLU A 94 0.56 59.40 44.57
C GLU A 94 -0.42 58.25 44.25
N PRO A 95 -0.01 57.19 43.53
CA PRO A 95 -0.93 56.11 43.20
C PRO A 95 -1.28 55.26 44.42
N ASP A 96 -2.54 54.89 44.55
CA ASP A 96 -2.97 53.81 45.44
C ASP A 96 -2.69 52.43 44.81
N SER A 97 -2.93 51.35 45.58
CA SER A 97 -2.71 49.98 45.09
C SER A 97 -3.56 49.64 43.86
N VAL A 98 -4.77 50.18 43.73
CA VAL A 98 -5.67 49.93 42.59
C VAL A 98 -5.15 50.58 41.31
N LEU A 99 -4.61 51.79 41.42
CA LEU A 99 -4.00 52.52 40.32
C LEU A 99 -2.69 51.87 39.88
N TYR A 100 -1.84 51.45 40.83
CA TYR A 100 -0.65 50.65 40.54
C TYR A 100 -0.99 49.33 39.81
N ASN A 101 -2.00 48.59 40.28
CA ASN A 101 -2.45 47.35 39.63
C ASN A 101 -2.98 47.61 38.20
N SER A 102 -3.65 48.75 37.98
CA SER A 102 -4.11 49.17 36.66
C SER A 102 -2.94 49.51 35.72
N LEU A 103 -1.86 50.11 36.24
CA LEU A 103 -0.63 50.39 35.49
C LEU A 103 0.14 49.11 35.12
N ILE A 104 0.22 48.13 36.03
CA ILE A 104 0.79 46.80 35.73
C ILE A 104 0.01 46.14 34.60
N SER A 105 -1.34 46.16 34.66
CA SER A 105 -2.19 45.60 33.60
C SER A 105 -2.05 46.32 32.26
N LEU A 106 -1.95 47.66 32.27
CA LEU A 106 -1.69 48.45 31.07
C LEU A 106 -0.39 48.01 30.39
N TYR A 107 0.70 47.98 31.15
CA TYR A 107 2.01 47.67 30.59
C TYR A 107 2.12 46.22 30.17
N SER A 108 1.55 45.29 30.94
CA SER A 108 1.40 43.88 30.59
C SER A 108 0.74 43.68 29.22
N LYS A 109 -0.43 44.30 28.99
CA LYS A 109 -1.14 44.16 27.70
C LYS A 109 -0.50 44.95 26.56
N SER A 110 0.39 45.89 26.87
CA SER A 110 1.18 46.63 25.88
C SER A 110 2.51 45.96 25.52
N GLY A 111 2.86 44.82 26.17
CA GLY A 111 4.12 44.10 25.99
C GLY A 111 5.35 44.76 26.63
N ASP A 112 5.18 45.82 27.42
CA ASP A 112 6.26 46.63 28.01
C ASP A 112 6.60 46.12 29.42
N LEU A 113 7.24 44.95 29.47
CA LEU A 113 7.48 44.20 30.71
C LEU A 113 8.43 44.90 31.68
N THR A 114 9.39 45.66 31.16
CA THR A 114 10.36 46.42 31.97
C THR A 114 9.63 47.47 32.80
N LYS A 115 8.76 48.27 32.16
CA LYS A 115 7.94 49.25 32.88
C LYS A 115 6.95 48.61 33.84
N ALA A 116 6.35 47.47 33.48
CA ALA A 116 5.49 46.74 34.42
C ALA A 116 6.25 46.34 35.69
N LYS A 117 7.49 45.85 35.53
CA LYS A 117 8.38 45.49 36.64
C LYS A 117 8.79 46.72 37.45
N ASP A 118 9.15 47.83 36.81
CA ASP A 118 9.52 49.08 37.50
C ASP A 118 8.38 49.61 38.36
N VAL A 119 7.14 49.55 37.85
CA VAL A 119 5.93 49.92 38.59
C VAL A 119 5.76 48.99 39.81
N PHE A 120 5.94 47.68 39.64
CA PHE A 120 5.85 46.70 40.72
C PHE A 120 6.95 46.87 41.79
N GLU A 121 8.18 47.20 41.40
CA GLU A 121 9.28 47.54 42.32
C GLU A 121 9.03 48.84 43.07
N THR A 122 8.53 49.86 42.38
CA THR A 122 8.15 51.15 42.98
C THR A 122 7.06 50.94 44.05
N MET A 123 6.03 50.15 43.73
CA MET A 123 4.96 49.79 44.66
C MET A 123 5.50 49.08 45.92
N GLY A 124 6.55 48.26 45.79
CA GLY A 124 7.24 47.60 46.90
C GLY A 124 7.97 48.56 47.82
N ARG A 125 8.69 49.54 47.26
CA ARG A 125 9.42 50.57 48.04
C ARG A 125 8.51 51.43 48.91
N PHE A 126 7.28 51.68 48.44
CA PHE A 126 6.27 52.43 49.19
C PHE A 126 5.36 51.54 50.06
N GLY A 127 5.63 50.23 50.17
CA GLY A 127 4.85 49.31 50.98
C GLY A 127 3.39 49.14 50.52
N LYS A 128 3.10 49.36 49.24
CA LYS A 128 1.73 49.31 48.70
C LYS A 128 1.35 48.00 48.03
N ARG A 129 2.26 47.01 47.97
CA ARG A 129 2.02 45.68 47.36
C ARG A 129 0.93 44.93 48.11
N ASP A 130 -0.08 44.48 47.39
CA ASP A 130 -1.13 43.57 47.86
C ASP A 130 -1.13 42.27 47.05
N VAL A 131 -1.91 41.27 47.46
CA VAL A 131 -2.01 39.97 46.73
C VAL A 131 -2.41 40.18 45.26
N VAL A 132 -3.22 41.21 44.98
CA VAL A 132 -3.64 41.56 43.61
C VAL A 132 -2.44 42.01 42.77
N SER A 133 -1.54 42.84 43.30
CA SER A 133 -0.31 43.28 42.62
C SER A 133 0.62 42.12 42.28
N TRP A 134 0.76 41.15 43.19
CA TRP A 134 1.52 39.92 42.98
C TRP A 134 0.90 39.07 41.87
N SER A 135 -0.41 38.80 41.94
CA SER A 135 -1.12 38.04 40.91
C SER A 135 -1.08 38.71 39.53
N ALA A 136 -1.20 40.04 39.47
CA ALA A 136 -1.13 40.81 38.24
C ALA A 136 0.27 40.76 37.60
N MET A 137 1.32 40.77 38.41
CA MET A 137 2.70 40.66 37.93
C MET A 137 3.04 39.22 37.48
N MET A 138 2.57 38.18 38.20
CA MET A 138 2.68 36.79 37.76
C MET A 138 1.99 36.58 36.41
N ALA A 139 0.75 37.07 36.28
CA ALA A 139 0.00 37.00 35.02
C ALA A 139 0.68 37.81 33.91
N CYS A 140 1.33 38.93 34.24
CA CYS A 140 2.09 39.73 33.28
C CYS A 140 3.24 38.92 32.68
N PHE A 141 4.03 38.25 33.50
CA PHE A 141 5.11 37.39 33.04
C PHE A 141 4.59 36.16 32.28
N GLY A 142 3.55 35.49 32.80
CA GLY A 142 2.95 34.31 32.16
C GLY A 142 2.32 34.58 30.79
N ASN A 143 1.74 35.76 30.57
CA ASN A 143 1.12 36.13 29.28
C ASN A 143 2.11 36.60 28.21
N ASN A 144 3.36 36.86 28.57
CA ASN A 144 4.36 37.46 27.68
C ASN A 144 5.63 36.62 27.53
N GLY A 145 5.53 35.29 27.68
CA GLY A 145 6.65 34.36 27.42
C GLY A 145 7.79 34.44 28.43
N ARG A 146 7.50 34.82 29.69
CA ARG A 146 8.45 34.87 30.80
C ARG A 146 8.02 33.93 31.92
N GLU A 147 7.77 32.67 31.56
CA GLU A 147 7.19 31.65 32.42
C GLU A 147 8.03 31.40 33.68
N PHE A 148 9.36 31.34 33.53
CA PHE A 148 10.28 31.16 34.65
C PHE A 148 10.16 32.29 35.68
N ASP A 149 10.08 33.55 35.25
CA ASP A 149 9.96 34.69 36.16
C ASP A 149 8.61 34.70 36.87
N ALA A 150 7.53 34.23 36.21
CA ALA A 150 6.23 34.07 36.84
C ALA A 150 6.27 33.03 37.97
N ILE A 151 6.90 31.87 37.71
CA ILE A 151 7.09 30.81 38.70
C ILE A 151 7.98 31.27 39.85
N LYS A 152 9.09 31.94 39.54
CA LYS A 152 10.00 32.50 40.55
C LYS A 152 9.27 33.48 41.47
N LEU A 153 8.47 34.37 40.89
CA LEU A 153 7.69 35.35 41.64
C LEU A 153 6.65 34.67 42.57
N PHE A 154 6.10 33.53 42.16
CA PHE A 154 5.21 32.71 42.99
C PHE A 154 5.96 32.06 44.17
N VAL A 155 7.19 31.60 43.98
CA VAL A 155 8.02 31.09 45.09
C VAL A 155 8.38 32.22 46.06
N GLU A 156 8.82 33.38 45.56
CA GLU A 156 9.10 34.56 46.41
C GLU A 156 7.85 34.99 47.20
N PHE A 157 6.67 34.91 46.58
CA PHE A 157 5.39 35.17 47.25
C PHE A 157 5.14 34.24 48.44
N LEU A 158 5.41 32.93 48.28
CA LEU A 158 5.28 31.93 49.33
C LEU A 158 6.34 32.09 50.43
N GLU A 159 7.58 32.43 50.07
CA GLU A 159 8.69 32.64 51.02
C GLU A 159 8.42 33.82 51.98
N MET A 160 7.64 34.82 51.56
CA MET A 160 7.18 35.90 52.45
C MET A 160 6.02 35.51 53.36
N GLY A 161 5.56 34.25 53.31
CA GLY A 161 4.45 33.76 54.14
C GLY A 161 3.07 34.26 53.71
N LEU A 162 2.92 34.75 52.48
CA LEU A 162 1.64 35.20 51.94
C LEU A 162 0.81 34.01 51.44
N VAL A 163 -0.51 34.08 51.61
CA VAL A 163 -1.45 33.03 51.18
C VAL A 163 -1.91 33.31 49.74
N PRO A 164 -1.69 32.39 48.77
CA PRO A 164 -2.11 32.61 47.39
C PRO A 164 -3.62 32.51 47.26
N ASN A 165 -4.21 33.35 46.40
CA ASN A 165 -5.60 33.23 45.99
C ASN A 165 -5.74 32.55 44.61
N ASP A 166 -6.96 32.37 44.13
CA ASP A 166 -7.26 31.68 42.86
C ASP A 166 -6.61 32.35 41.64
N TYR A 167 -6.45 33.68 41.68
CA TYR A 167 -5.75 34.45 40.64
C TYR A 167 -4.24 34.18 40.62
N CYS A 168 -3.60 34.03 41.79
CA CYS A 168 -2.20 33.60 41.88
C CYS A 168 -2.01 32.21 41.29
N TYR A 169 -2.85 31.24 41.67
CA TYR A 169 -2.80 29.87 41.14
C TYR A 169 -3.03 29.83 39.64
N THR A 170 -4.06 30.51 39.14
CA THR A 170 -4.37 30.62 37.71
C THR A 170 -3.19 31.20 36.90
N ALA A 171 -2.54 32.23 37.43
CA ALA A 171 -1.41 32.88 36.77
C ALA A 171 -0.17 31.95 36.69
N VAL A 172 0.16 31.26 37.79
CA VAL A 172 1.33 30.36 37.83
C VAL A 172 1.09 29.06 37.06
N ILE A 173 -0.11 28.47 37.13
CA ILE A 173 -0.47 27.26 36.35
C ILE A 173 -0.41 27.56 34.85
N ARG A 174 -0.84 28.76 34.44
CA ARG A 174 -0.70 29.20 33.04
C ARG A 174 0.77 29.27 32.61
N ALA A 175 1.67 29.77 33.46
CA ALA A 175 3.11 29.72 33.18
C ALA A 175 3.65 28.27 33.09
N CYS A 176 3.07 27.34 33.85
CA CYS A 176 3.39 25.92 33.78
C CYS A 176 2.74 25.17 32.60
N SER A 177 1.98 25.85 31.73
CA SER A 177 1.35 25.22 30.56
C SER A 177 2.34 24.94 29.41
N ASN A 178 3.60 25.35 29.54
CA ASN A 178 4.69 25.00 28.64
C ASN A 178 5.27 23.62 29.04
N SER A 179 5.72 22.83 28.06
CA SER A 179 6.30 21.49 28.24
C SER A 179 7.45 21.48 29.25
N ASP A 180 8.25 22.53 29.30
CA ASP A 180 9.43 22.61 30.16
C ASP A 180 9.07 22.73 31.66
N PHE A 181 7.91 23.31 31.97
CA PHE A 181 7.50 23.64 33.35
C PHE A 181 6.30 22.85 33.84
N VAL A 182 5.76 21.91 33.04
CA VAL A 182 4.62 21.09 33.44
C VAL A 182 4.90 20.25 34.69
N GLY A 183 6.16 19.85 34.90
CA GLY A 183 6.60 19.18 36.13
C GLY A 183 6.41 20.04 37.38
N VAL A 184 6.68 21.35 37.29
CA VAL A 184 6.40 22.31 38.36
C VAL A 184 4.89 22.47 38.55
N GLY A 185 4.13 22.50 37.46
CA GLY A 185 2.67 22.53 37.48
C GLY A 185 2.05 21.37 38.28
N ARG A 186 2.61 20.15 38.17
CA ARG A 186 2.20 18.99 38.99
C ARG A 186 2.48 19.19 40.48
N VAL A 187 3.60 19.82 40.84
CA VAL A 187 3.91 20.15 42.24
C VAL A 187 2.90 21.17 42.78
N ILE A 188 2.53 22.17 41.98
CA ILE A 188 1.50 23.16 42.33
C ILE A 188 0.13 22.51 42.49
N LEU A 189 -0.23 21.55 41.63
CA LEU A 189 -1.44 20.74 41.82
C LEU A 189 -1.42 19.97 43.15
N GLY A 190 -0.28 19.34 43.50
CA GLY A 190 -0.13 18.68 44.79
C GLY A 190 -0.26 19.64 45.98
N PHE A 191 0.22 20.88 45.83
CA PHE A 191 0.05 21.94 46.81
C PHE A 191 -1.43 22.36 46.95
N LEU A 192 -2.12 22.60 45.83
CA LEU A 192 -3.56 22.91 45.78
C LEU A 192 -4.43 21.85 46.45
N MET A 193 -4.11 20.57 46.24
CA MET A 193 -4.82 19.46 46.89
C MET A 193 -4.60 19.44 48.41
N LYS A 194 -3.39 19.75 48.88
CA LYS A 194 -3.07 19.81 50.32
C LYS A 194 -3.69 21.02 51.02
N THR A 195 -3.84 22.13 50.32
CA THR A 195 -4.43 23.37 50.86
C THR A 195 -5.95 23.43 50.70
N GLY A 196 -6.58 22.43 50.07
CA GLY A 196 -8.03 22.36 49.85
C GLY A 196 -8.57 23.35 48.82
N HIS A 197 -7.70 24.09 48.11
CA HIS A 197 -8.11 25.11 47.14
C HIS A 197 -8.43 24.53 45.75
N PHE A 198 -8.19 23.24 45.53
CA PHE A 198 -8.52 22.59 44.25
C PHE A 198 -10.04 22.56 43.99
N GLU A 199 -10.86 22.36 45.02
CA GLU A 199 -12.32 22.19 44.89
C GLU A 199 -13.08 23.51 45.00
N SER A 200 -12.40 24.65 45.21
CA SER A 200 -13.05 25.92 45.54
C SER A 200 -13.28 26.86 44.35
N ASP A 201 -12.54 26.71 43.23
CA ASP A 201 -12.61 27.67 42.12
C ASP A 201 -12.51 27.03 40.72
N VAL A 202 -13.47 27.38 39.87
CA VAL A 202 -13.60 26.87 38.50
C VAL A 202 -12.46 27.34 37.57
N CYS A 203 -11.91 28.55 37.79
CA CYS A 203 -10.83 29.09 36.96
C CYS A 203 -9.51 28.35 37.20
N VAL A 204 -9.26 27.90 38.43
CA VAL A 204 -8.12 27.04 38.77
C VAL A 204 -8.24 25.70 38.04
N GLY A 205 -9.40 25.05 38.09
CA GLY A 205 -9.68 23.81 37.35
C GLY A 205 -9.49 23.96 35.84
N CYS A 206 -10.05 25.01 35.23
CA CYS A 206 -9.85 25.33 33.82
C CYS A 206 -8.38 25.54 33.44
N SER A 207 -7.60 26.19 34.31
CA SER A 207 -6.18 26.42 34.08
C SER A 207 -5.36 25.13 34.16
N LEU A 208 -5.73 24.20 35.05
CA LEU A 208 -5.12 22.88 35.15
C LEU A 208 -5.43 21.99 33.94
N ILE A 209 -6.68 22.03 33.44
CA ILE A 209 -7.05 21.39 32.18
C ILE A 209 -6.17 21.91 31.04
N ASP A 210 -6.03 23.24 30.91
CA ASP A 210 -5.15 23.87 29.93
C ASP A 210 -3.69 23.44 30.05
N MET A 211 -3.19 23.34 31.28
CA MET A 211 -1.82 22.94 31.57
C MET A 211 -1.55 21.49 31.15
N PHE A 212 -2.44 20.54 31.44
CA PHE A 212 -2.27 19.14 31.03
C PHE A 212 -2.39 18.95 29.52
N VAL A 213 -3.32 19.67 28.88
CA VAL A 213 -3.51 19.58 27.42
C VAL A 213 -2.33 20.21 26.68
N LYS A 214 -1.89 21.43 27.06
CA LYS A 214 -0.82 22.15 26.35
C LYS A 214 0.58 21.70 26.74
N GLY A 215 0.81 21.41 28.02
CA GLY A 215 2.14 21.08 28.54
C GLY A 215 2.52 19.62 28.41
N GLU A 216 1.57 18.70 28.58
CA GLU A 216 1.82 17.25 28.55
C GLU A 216 1.15 16.54 27.37
N ASN A 217 0.22 17.21 26.66
CA ASN A 217 -0.63 16.56 25.66
C ASN A 217 -1.40 15.36 26.27
N SER A 218 -1.81 15.45 27.54
CA SER A 218 -2.47 14.38 28.29
C SER A 218 -3.96 14.65 28.50
N PHE A 219 -4.79 13.98 27.70
CA PHE A 219 -6.25 14.07 27.81
C PHE A 219 -6.75 13.42 29.10
N GLU A 220 -6.15 12.30 29.52
CA GLU A 220 -6.55 11.57 30.72
C GLU A 220 -6.40 12.41 32.00
N ASN A 221 -5.30 13.16 32.13
CA ASN A 221 -5.09 14.03 33.28
C ASN A 221 -6.04 15.23 33.27
N ALA A 222 -6.32 15.80 32.09
CA ALA A 222 -7.32 16.85 31.92
C ALA A 222 -8.72 16.36 32.33
N TYR A 223 -9.11 15.15 31.93
CA TYR A 223 -10.36 14.53 32.34
C TYR A 223 -10.45 14.31 33.85
N LYS A 224 -9.38 13.80 34.48
CA LYS A 224 -9.34 13.62 35.95
C LYS A 224 -9.52 14.92 36.71
N VAL A 225 -9.00 16.03 36.17
CA VAL A 225 -9.25 17.36 36.76
C VAL A 225 -10.72 17.71 36.63
N PHE A 226 -11.27 17.62 35.42
CA PHE A 226 -12.67 17.93 35.13
C PHE A 226 -13.65 17.12 35.99
N ASP A 227 -13.45 15.82 36.11
CA ASP A 227 -14.28 14.89 36.89
C ASP A 227 -14.29 15.20 38.39
N LYS A 228 -13.19 15.80 38.90
CA LYS A 228 -13.08 16.19 40.32
C LYS A 228 -13.49 17.63 40.61
N MET A 229 -13.90 18.40 39.60
CA MET A 229 -14.41 19.76 39.85
C MET A 229 -15.77 19.69 40.56
N SER A 230 -15.92 20.46 41.64
CA SER A 230 -17.14 20.51 42.47
C SER A 230 -18.30 21.22 41.77
N GLU A 231 -17.99 22.22 40.95
CA GLU A 231 -18.95 22.98 40.15
C GLU A 231 -18.58 22.91 38.66
N LEU A 232 -19.52 22.40 37.86
CA LEU A 232 -19.46 22.45 36.40
C LEU A 232 -20.42 23.52 35.89
N ASN A 233 -19.93 24.33 34.95
CA ASN A 233 -20.74 25.32 34.24
C ASN A 233 -20.49 25.21 32.72
N VAL A 234 -21.24 25.98 31.93
CA VAL A 234 -21.11 25.98 30.47
C VAL A 234 -19.65 26.14 30.04
N VAL A 235 -18.89 27.05 30.65
CA VAL A 235 -17.48 27.32 30.31
C VAL A 235 -16.59 26.09 30.51
N THR A 236 -16.78 25.33 31.59
CA THR A 236 -16.00 24.09 31.84
C THR A 236 -16.28 23.02 30.79
N TRP A 237 -17.54 22.83 30.41
CA TRP A 237 -17.93 21.89 29.35
C TRP A 237 -17.38 22.32 27.99
N THR A 238 -17.55 23.60 27.63
CA THR A 238 -16.99 24.17 26.39
C THR A 238 -15.47 24.02 26.35
N LEU A 239 -14.78 24.19 27.48
CA LEU A 239 -13.34 23.99 27.56
C LEU A 239 -12.96 22.54 27.26
N MET A 240 -13.61 21.56 27.88
CA MET A 240 -13.31 20.15 27.60
C MET A 240 -13.59 19.79 26.13
N ILE A 241 -14.71 20.25 25.57
CA ILE A 241 -15.06 20.00 24.16
C ILE A 241 -14.03 20.62 23.21
N THR A 242 -13.66 21.89 23.43
CA THR A 242 -12.65 22.58 22.59
C THR A 242 -11.26 21.94 22.71
N ARG A 243 -10.89 21.43 23.89
CA ARG A 243 -9.62 20.72 24.10
C ARG A 243 -9.63 19.33 23.46
N CYS A 244 -10.74 18.59 23.51
CA CYS A 244 -10.90 17.34 22.77
C CYS A 244 -10.64 17.57 21.27
N MET A 245 -11.24 18.62 20.70
CA MET A 245 -11.03 18.97 19.29
C MET A 245 -9.57 19.29 18.97
N GLN A 246 -8.89 20.07 19.82
CA GLN A 246 -7.48 20.42 19.59
C GLN A 246 -6.53 19.22 19.69
N MET A 247 -6.88 18.23 20.51
CA MET A 247 -6.11 17.00 20.65
C MET A 247 -6.45 15.94 19.59
N GLY A 248 -7.41 16.22 18.71
CA GLY A 248 -7.83 15.28 17.65
C GLY A 248 -8.75 14.16 18.14
N PHE A 249 -9.57 14.42 19.18
CA PHE A 249 -10.56 13.49 19.73
C PHE A 249 -12.01 13.96 19.46
N PRO A 250 -12.47 13.97 18.20
CA PRO A 250 -13.78 14.53 17.84
C PRO A 250 -14.96 13.68 18.35
N ARG A 251 -14.79 12.36 18.58
CA ARG A 251 -15.87 11.51 19.12
C ARG A 251 -16.13 11.84 20.58
N GLU A 252 -15.06 12.03 21.34
CA GLU A 252 -15.08 12.42 22.74
C GLU A 252 -15.71 13.81 22.86
N ALA A 253 -15.35 14.76 21.98
CA ALA A 253 -15.97 16.09 21.95
C ALA A 253 -17.51 16.02 21.81
N ILE A 254 -18.02 15.17 20.91
CA ILE A 254 -19.47 14.93 20.77
C ILE A 254 -20.04 14.28 22.04
N ARG A 255 -19.34 13.33 22.64
CA ARG A 255 -19.78 12.69 23.90
C ARG A 255 -19.93 13.70 25.03
N PHE A 256 -18.93 14.56 25.25
CA PHE A 256 -19.00 15.63 26.26
C PHE A 256 -20.13 16.62 25.96
N PHE A 257 -20.39 16.91 24.69
CA PHE A 257 -21.54 17.74 24.31
C PHE A 257 -22.86 17.05 24.68
N LEU A 258 -23.02 15.77 24.39
CA LEU A 258 -24.23 15.03 24.79
C LEU A 258 -24.38 14.98 26.31
N ASP A 259 -23.30 14.73 27.05
CA ASP A 259 -23.29 14.71 28.53
C ASP A 259 -23.64 16.09 29.11
N MET A 260 -23.14 17.18 28.52
CA MET A 260 -23.48 18.56 28.89
C MET A 260 -24.99 18.81 28.75
N VAL A 261 -25.57 18.40 27.62
CA VAL A 261 -26.99 18.58 27.31
C VAL A 261 -27.88 17.72 28.21
N LEU A 262 -27.49 16.47 28.43
CA LEU A 262 -28.19 15.55 29.36
C LEU A 262 -28.12 16.04 30.81
N SER A 263 -27.06 16.77 31.17
CA SER A 263 -26.91 17.43 32.48
C SER A 263 -27.70 18.75 32.59
N GLY A 264 -28.45 19.13 31.56
CA GLY A 264 -29.33 20.30 31.57
C GLY A 264 -28.67 21.64 31.27
N PHE A 265 -27.42 21.65 30.79
CA PHE A 265 -26.74 22.89 30.41
C PHE A 265 -27.06 23.28 28.96
N GLU A 266 -27.32 24.57 28.72
CA GLU A 266 -27.49 25.11 27.38
C GLU A 266 -26.14 25.41 26.72
N SER A 267 -25.99 25.00 25.46
CA SER A 267 -24.78 25.22 24.68
C SER A 267 -24.66 26.67 24.20
N ASP A 268 -23.45 27.23 24.29
CA ASP A 268 -23.13 28.52 23.68
C ASP A 268 -22.60 28.37 22.24
N LYS A 269 -22.35 29.51 21.58
CA LYS A 269 -21.84 29.54 20.20
C LYS A 269 -20.47 28.88 20.02
N PHE A 270 -19.60 28.95 21.03
CA PHE A 270 -18.27 28.33 20.98
C PHE A 270 -18.35 26.81 21.08
N THR A 271 -19.28 26.32 21.90
CA THR A 271 -19.61 24.90 22.03
C THR A 271 -20.13 24.35 20.70
N LEU A 272 -21.17 24.99 20.14
CA LEU A 272 -21.76 24.55 18.87
C LEU A 272 -20.74 24.60 17.73
N SER A 273 -19.94 25.65 17.61
CA SER A 273 -18.86 25.76 16.62
C SER A 273 -17.88 24.58 16.72
N SER A 274 -17.45 24.23 17.94
CA SER A 274 -16.52 23.11 18.18
C SER A 274 -17.13 21.75 17.83
N VAL A 275 -18.42 21.55 18.14
CA VAL A 275 -19.13 20.29 17.84
C VAL A 275 -19.45 20.18 16.34
N PHE A 276 -19.72 21.29 15.65
CA PHE A 276 -19.81 21.28 14.18
C PHE A 276 -18.47 20.89 13.55
N SER A 277 -17.35 21.42 14.05
CA SER A 277 -16.02 20.96 13.61
C SER A 277 -15.79 19.47 13.91
N ALA A 278 -16.25 18.96 15.06
CA ALA A 278 -16.23 17.52 15.38
C ALA A 278 -17.03 16.68 14.37
N CYS A 279 -18.23 17.16 14.01
CA CYS A 279 -19.06 16.51 12.99
C CYS A 279 -18.40 16.55 11.62
N ALA A 280 -17.71 17.64 11.28
CA ALA A 280 -16.99 17.81 10.03
C ALA A 280 -15.80 16.85 9.91
N GLU A 281 -15.03 16.65 10.99
CA GLU A 281 -13.91 15.71 11.03
C GLU A 281 -14.35 14.24 11.00
N LEU A 282 -15.52 13.94 11.56
CA LEU A 282 -16.11 12.60 11.56
C LEU A 282 -17.01 12.33 10.36
N GLU A 283 -17.17 13.31 9.47
CA GLU A 283 -18.10 13.27 8.32
C GLU A 283 -19.54 12.87 8.74
N ASN A 284 -19.97 13.24 9.94
CA ASN A 284 -21.28 12.86 10.48
C ASN A 284 -22.36 13.89 10.11
N LEU A 285 -22.82 13.84 8.86
CA LEU A 285 -23.85 14.74 8.33
C LEU A 285 -25.18 14.66 9.10
N SER A 286 -25.54 13.47 9.59
CA SER A 286 -26.81 13.22 10.27
C SER A 286 -26.93 14.01 11.58
N LEU A 287 -25.86 14.01 12.39
CA LEU A 287 -25.78 14.77 13.62
C LEU A 287 -25.63 16.26 13.32
N GLY A 288 -24.81 16.62 12.32
CA GLY A 288 -24.66 18.00 11.86
C GLY A 288 -25.99 18.68 11.48
N ARG A 289 -26.88 17.98 10.77
CA ARG A 289 -28.23 18.49 10.42
C ARG A 289 -29.13 18.68 11.64
N GLN A 290 -29.07 17.78 12.62
CA GLN A 290 -29.82 17.91 13.87
C GLN A 290 -29.33 19.12 14.68
N LEU A 291 -28.01 19.28 14.81
CA LEU A 291 -27.39 20.41 15.49
C LEU A 291 -27.65 21.74 14.77
N HIS A 292 -27.65 21.76 13.43
CA HIS A 292 -28.02 22.95 12.67
C HIS A 292 -29.49 23.35 12.94
N SER A 293 -30.41 22.38 12.93
CA SER A 293 -31.81 22.63 13.29
C SER A 293 -31.95 23.16 14.71
N TRP A 294 -31.13 22.67 15.64
CA TRP A 294 -31.07 23.19 17.00
C TRP A 294 -30.50 24.62 17.05
N ALA A 295 -29.40 24.91 16.36
CA ALA A 295 -28.83 26.26 16.30
C ALA A 295 -29.84 27.30 15.80
N ILE A 296 -30.67 26.95 14.81
CA ILE A 296 -31.79 27.78 14.34
C ILE A 296 -32.81 28.01 15.46
N ARG A 297 -33.25 26.94 16.14
CA ARG A 297 -34.23 27.04 17.24
C ARG A 297 -33.72 27.83 18.44
N SER A 298 -32.42 27.80 18.69
CA SER A 298 -31.77 28.53 19.78
C SER A 298 -31.38 29.96 19.42
N GLY A 299 -31.62 30.40 18.17
CA GLY A 299 -31.23 31.74 17.70
C GLY A 299 -29.71 31.95 17.59
N LEU A 300 -28.92 30.87 17.54
CA LEU A 300 -27.46 30.89 17.45
C LEU A 300 -26.95 30.62 16.02
N ALA A 301 -27.85 30.46 15.04
CA ALA A 301 -27.49 30.11 13.66
C ALA A 301 -26.53 31.14 13.03
N ASP A 302 -26.84 32.43 13.16
CA ASP A 302 -26.05 33.54 12.61
C ASP A 302 -24.62 33.59 13.19
N ASP A 303 -24.44 33.18 14.46
CA ASP A 303 -23.13 33.15 15.13
C ASP A 303 -22.23 31.98 14.65
N VAL A 304 -22.81 30.93 14.08
CA VAL A 304 -22.11 29.67 13.74
C VAL A 304 -22.12 29.37 12.24
N GLU A 305 -22.56 30.30 11.38
CA GLU A 305 -22.67 30.13 9.92
C GLU A 305 -21.36 29.65 9.28
N CYS A 306 -20.21 30.21 9.66
CA CYS A 306 -18.91 29.76 9.16
C CYS A 306 -18.61 28.30 9.50
N SER A 307 -18.94 27.86 10.71
CA SER A 307 -18.75 26.46 11.15
C SER A 307 -19.74 25.51 10.47
N LEU A 308 -20.95 25.99 10.15
CA LEU A 308 -21.94 25.26 9.37
C LEU A 308 -21.48 25.05 7.92
N VAL A 309 -20.94 26.10 7.28
CA VAL A 309 -20.37 26.01 5.92
C VAL A 309 -19.22 24.98 5.91
N ASP A 310 -18.28 25.05 6.87
CA ASP A 310 -17.18 24.06 6.97
C ASP A 310 -17.68 22.63 7.20
N MET A 311 -18.70 22.45 8.05
CA MET A 311 -19.30 21.13 8.31
C MET A 311 -19.95 20.54 7.07
N TYR A 312 -20.81 21.30 6.38
CA TYR A 312 -21.47 20.83 5.16
C TYR A 312 -20.50 20.66 3.98
N ALA A 313 -19.45 21.49 3.91
CA ALA A 313 -18.38 21.37 2.92
C ALA A 313 -17.60 20.05 3.05
N LYS A 314 -17.22 19.68 4.28
CA LYS A 314 -16.44 18.47 4.55
C LYS A 314 -17.27 17.18 4.53
N CYS A 315 -18.55 17.23 4.91
CA CYS A 315 -19.45 16.06 4.84
C CYS A 315 -19.96 15.75 3.42
N SER A 316 -19.29 16.27 2.38
CA SER A 316 -19.83 16.35 1.02
C SER A 316 -19.86 15.04 0.23
N ALA A 317 -19.26 13.96 0.76
CA ALA A 317 -19.36 12.61 0.19
C ALA A 317 -20.83 12.14 0.04
N ASP A 318 -21.77 12.66 0.83
CA ASP A 318 -23.20 12.33 0.82
C ASP A 318 -24.07 13.34 0.04
N GLY A 319 -23.48 14.25 -0.75
CA GLY A 319 -24.24 15.22 -1.56
C GLY A 319 -24.70 16.48 -0.82
N SER A 320 -24.04 16.88 0.26
CA SER A 320 -24.37 18.09 1.06
C SER A 320 -23.84 19.41 0.51
N VAL A 321 -23.24 19.42 -0.69
CA VAL A 321 -22.68 20.65 -1.30
C VAL A 321 -23.76 21.71 -1.52
N ASP A 322 -24.96 21.30 -1.92
CA ASP A 322 -26.11 22.21 -2.09
C ASP A 322 -26.55 22.84 -0.75
N ASP A 323 -26.49 22.08 0.35
CA ASP A 323 -26.82 22.60 1.68
C ASP A 323 -25.74 23.58 2.16
N CYS A 324 -24.46 23.30 1.86
CA CYS A 324 -23.36 24.23 2.09
C CYS A 324 -23.58 25.56 1.35
N ARG A 325 -23.94 25.50 0.06
CA ARG A 325 -24.23 26.68 -0.76
C ARG A 325 -25.43 27.47 -0.21
N LYS A 326 -26.52 26.81 0.17
CA LYS A 326 -27.70 27.46 0.76
C LYS A 326 -27.38 28.20 2.06
N VAL A 327 -26.53 27.63 2.92
CA VAL A 327 -26.10 28.31 4.15
C VAL A 327 -25.26 29.53 3.78
N PHE A 328 -24.30 29.37 2.88
CA PHE A 328 -23.44 30.46 2.42
C PHE A 328 -24.20 31.63 1.81
N ASP A 329 -25.18 31.36 0.94
CA ASP A 329 -25.98 32.40 0.27
C ASP A 329 -26.92 33.15 1.24
N ARG A 330 -27.21 32.57 2.42
CA ARG A 330 -28.03 33.21 3.48
C ARG A 330 -27.21 34.10 4.41
N MET A 331 -25.89 33.96 4.44
CA MET A 331 -25.02 34.77 5.27
C MET A 331 -25.11 36.24 4.86
N GLN A 332 -25.23 37.15 5.84
CA GLN A 332 -25.26 38.59 5.57
C GLN A 332 -23.87 39.13 5.19
N ASP A 333 -22.83 38.61 5.85
CA ASP A 333 -21.43 38.98 5.62
C ASP A 333 -20.58 37.73 5.36
N HIS A 334 -19.93 37.67 4.20
CA HIS A 334 -19.01 36.59 3.88
C HIS A 334 -17.62 36.91 4.42
N SER A 335 -17.09 36.04 5.28
CA SER A 335 -15.71 36.13 5.75
C SER A 335 -14.77 35.41 4.79
N VAL A 336 -13.46 35.69 4.89
CA VAL A 336 -12.45 34.90 4.16
C VAL A 336 -12.61 33.41 4.47
N MET A 337 -12.93 33.06 5.72
CA MET A 337 -13.08 31.67 6.16
C MET A 337 -14.28 30.97 5.54
N SER A 338 -15.43 31.65 5.40
CA SER A 338 -16.60 31.04 4.75
C SER A 338 -16.36 30.83 3.25
N TRP A 339 -15.70 31.78 2.57
CA TRP A 339 -15.27 31.62 1.18
C TRP A 339 -14.27 30.47 1.02
N THR A 340 -13.25 30.39 1.88
CA THR A 340 -12.27 29.30 1.84
C THR A 340 -12.97 27.95 2.05
N ALA A 341 -13.82 27.82 3.08
CA ALA A 341 -14.53 26.58 3.38
C ALA A 341 -15.43 26.13 2.21
N LEU A 342 -16.15 27.05 1.58
CA LEU A 342 -16.97 26.77 0.40
C LEU A 342 -16.11 26.27 -0.76
N ILE A 343 -15.04 26.98 -1.12
CA ILE A 343 -14.15 26.61 -2.22
C ILE A 343 -13.49 25.26 -1.95
N THR A 344 -13.01 25.02 -0.73
CA THR A 344 -12.40 23.73 -0.33
C THR A 344 -13.41 22.59 -0.41
N GLY A 345 -14.65 22.79 0.03
CA GLY A 345 -15.73 21.79 -0.05
C GLY A 345 -16.11 21.41 -1.48
N TYR A 346 -16.23 22.40 -2.37
CA TYR A 346 -16.46 22.14 -3.79
C TYR A 346 -15.27 21.39 -4.42
N MET A 347 -14.05 21.75 -4.05
CA MET A 347 -12.84 21.10 -4.56
C MET A 347 -12.71 19.64 -4.12
N GLN A 348 -13.18 19.28 -2.91
CA GLN A 348 -13.16 17.90 -2.41
C GLN A 348 -14.04 16.95 -3.24
N ASN A 349 -15.02 17.48 -3.98
CA ASN A 349 -15.84 16.71 -4.91
C ASN A 349 -15.22 16.76 -6.31
N CYS A 350 -14.74 15.61 -6.81
CA CYS A 350 -13.97 15.51 -8.05
C CYS A 350 -14.66 16.12 -9.28
N ASN A 351 -15.99 16.17 -9.31
CA ASN A 351 -16.77 16.69 -10.44
C ASN A 351 -17.02 18.20 -10.40
N LEU A 352 -16.62 18.90 -9.32
CA LEU A 352 -16.95 20.32 -9.09
C LEU A 352 -15.72 21.25 -9.06
N ALA A 353 -14.58 20.79 -9.61
CA ALA A 353 -13.34 21.58 -9.61
C ALA A 353 -13.47 22.88 -10.42
N THR A 354 -14.26 22.87 -11.50
CA THR A 354 -14.53 24.07 -12.33
C THR A 354 -15.35 25.09 -11.56
N GLU A 355 -16.36 24.63 -10.82
CA GLU A 355 -17.22 25.45 -9.96
C GLU A 355 -16.42 26.07 -8.82
N ALA A 356 -15.46 25.34 -8.23
CA ALA A 356 -14.55 25.89 -7.22
C ALA A 356 -13.70 27.06 -7.76
N ILE A 357 -13.24 26.97 -9.01
CA ILE A 357 -12.52 28.06 -9.70
C ILE A 357 -13.46 29.25 -9.97
N ASN A 358 -14.71 28.98 -10.37
CA ASN A 358 -15.71 30.02 -10.58
C ASN A 358 -16.03 30.77 -9.27
N LEU A 359 -16.17 30.05 -8.15
CA LEU A 359 -16.35 30.63 -6.80
C LEU A 359 -15.15 31.48 -6.39
N PHE A 360 -13.93 31.02 -6.66
CA PHE A 360 -12.72 31.82 -6.43
C PHE A 360 -12.70 33.11 -7.26
N SER A 361 -13.16 33.02 -8.52
CA SER A 361 -13.28 34.18 -9.40
C SER A 361 -14.37 35.13 -8.91
N GLU A 362 -15.49 34.61 -8.39
CA GLU A 362 -16.56 35.37 -7.76
C GLU A 362 -16.04 36.15 -6.54
N MET A 363 -15.30 35.49 -5.65
CA MET A 363 -14.66 36.13 -4.49
C MET A 363 -13.76 37.31 -4.91
N ILE A 364 -12.96 37.15 -5.97
CA ILE A 364 -12.07 38.20 -6.47
C ILE A 364 -12.85 39.35 -7.13
N THR A 365 -13.87 39.02 -7.92
CA THR A 365 -14.65 40.02 -8.70
C THR A 365 -15.55 40.87 -7.83
N GLN A 366 -16.13 40.31 -6.76
CA GLN A 366 -16.89 41.09 -5.77
C GLN A 366 -16.00 42.07 -4.99
N GLY A 367 -14.70 41.77 -4.82
CA GLY A 367 -13.71 42.71 -4.30
C GLY A 367 -13.85 43.12 -2.82
N HIS A 368 -14.88 42.64 -2.12
CA HIS A 368 -15.12 42.94 -0.71
C HIS A 368 -14.24 42.12 0.26
N VAL A 369 -13.82 40.93 -0.17
CA VAL A 369 -13.10 39.97 0.66
C VAL A 369 -11.83 39.51 -0.04
N GLU A 370 -10.69 39.66 0.63
CA GLU A 370 -9.40 39.32 0.03
C GLU A 370 -9.03 37.84 0.26
N PRO A 371 -8.59 37.10 -0.79
CA PRO A 371 -8.13 35.73 -0.63
C PRO A 371 -6.87 35.63 0.23
N ASN A 372 -6.85 34.67 1.16
CA ASN A 372 -5.66 34.33 1.95
C ASN A 372 -4.88 33.17 1.30
N HIS A 373 -3.78 32.77 1.95
CA HIS A 373 -2.93 31.67 1.48
C HIS A 373 -3.65 30.32 1.38
N PHE A 374 -4.62 30.02 2.26
CA PHE A 374 -5.45 28.81 2.18
C PHE A 374 -6.43 28.83 1.00
N THR A 375 -7.01 30.00 0.69
CA THR A 375 -7.88 30.17 -0.49
C THR A 375 -7.09 29.92 -1.78
N PHE A 376 -5.90 30.51 -1.92
CA PHE A 376 -5.03 30.26 -3.08
C PHE A 376 -4.62 28.80 -3.19
N SER A 377 -4.24 28.16 -2.07
CA SER A 377 -3.91 26.72 -2.04
C SER A 377 -5.08 25.86 -2.58
N SER A 378 -6.31 26.14 -2.15
CA SER A 378 -7.50 25.45 -2.62
C SER A 378 -7.77 25.70 -4.11
N ALA A 379 -7.60 26.94 -4.58
CA ALA A 379 -7.76 27.29 -5.99
C ALA A 379 -6.72 26.60 -6.89
N PHE A 380 -5.45 26.53 -6.50
CA PHE A 380 -4.43 25.78 -7.26
C PHE A 380 -4.73 24.29 -7.31
N LYS A 381 -5.22 23.71 -6.21
CA LYS A 381 -5.63 22.30 -6.19
C LYS A 381 -6.80 22.04 -7.14
N ALA A 382 -7.76 22.97 -7.21
CA ALA A 382 -8.86 22.93 -8.18
C ALA A 382 -8.33 23.01 -9.63
N CYS A 383 -7.44 23.97 -9.92
CA CYS A 383 -6.80 24.09 -11.24
C CYS A 383 -6.06 22.80 -11.65
N GLY A 384 -5.37 22.16 -10.69
CA GLY A 384 -4.70 20.88 -10.93
C GLY A 384 -5.66 19.73 -11.21
N ASN A 385 -6.87 19.72 -10.66
CA ASN A 385 -7.90 18.70 -10.95
C ASN A 385 -8.56 18.90 -12.32
N VAL A 386 -8.65 20.15 -12.80
CA VAL A 386 -9.13 20.46 -14.15
C VAL A 386 -8.06 20.15 -15.22
N SER A 387 -6.80 19.99 -14.81
CA SER A 387 -5.65 19.75 -15.69
C SER A 387 -5.46 20.82 -16.78
N ASP A 388 -5.99 22.05 -16.58
CA ASP A 388 -5.76 23.20 -17.47
C ASP A 388 -4.72 24.17 -16.85
N PRO A 389 -3.49 24.22 -17.38
CA PRO A 389 -2.43 25.08 -16.82
C PRO A 389 -2.67 26.57 -17.07
N ARG A 390 -3.55 26.97 -17.99
CA ARG A 390 -3.79 28.39 -18.32
C ARG A 390 -4.46 29.11 -17.16
N VAL A 391 -5.50 28.49 -16.60
CA VAL A 391 -6.21 29.02 -15.43
C VAL A 391 -5.27 29.04 -14.22
N GLY A 392 -4.50 27.97 -14.01
CA GLY A 392 -3.47 27.92 -12.97
C GLY A 392 -2.45 29.07 -13.05
N LYS A 393 -1.98 29.42 -14.26
CA LYS A 393 -1.07 30.55 -14.47
C LYS A 393 -1.71 31.91 -14.19
N GLN A 394 -3.01 32.08 -14.48
CA GLN A 394 -3.73 33.32 -14.14
C GLN A 394 -3.86 33.48 -12.61
N VAL A 395 -4.23 32.41 -11.90
CA VAL A 395 -4.31 32.40 -10.44
C VAL A 395 -2.94 32.68 -9.81
N LEU A 396 -1.86 32.11 -10.39
CA LEU A 396 -0.48 32.38 -9.99
C LEU A 396 -0.09 33.85 -10.19
N GLY A 397 -0.43 34.45 -11.32
CA GLY A 397 -0.24 35.89 -11.54
C GLY A 397 -0.95 36.75 -10.50
N HIS A 398 -2.13 36.35 -10.03
CA HIS A 398 -2.85 37.04 -8.96
C HIS A 398 -2.17 36.85 -7.58
N ALA A 399 -1.68 35.65 -7.28
CA ALA A 399 -0.94 35.36 -6.05
C ALA A 399 0.36 36.20 -5.95
N PHE A 400 1.08 36.39 -7.07
CA PHE A 400 2.26 37.26 -7.14
C PHE A 400 1.90 38.73 -6.88
N LYS A 401 0.84 39.25 -7.50
CA LYS A 401 0.38 40.63 -7.29
C LYS A 401 0.02 40.92 -5.83
N ARG A 402 -0.42 39.89 -5.09
CA ARG A 402 -0.77 39.99 -3.65
C ARG A 402 0.39 39.69 -2.71
N GLY A 403 1.58 39.37 -3.21
CA GLY A 403 2.74 39.02 -2.37
C GLY A 403 2.59 37.70 -1.60
N LEU A 404 1.66 36.83 -2.01
CA LEU A 404 1.40 35.53 -1.35
C LEU A 404 2.12 34.37 -2.03
N ALA A 405 2.76 34.59 -3.18
CA ALA A 405 3.43 33.54 -3.95
C ALA A 405 4.62 32.88 -3.23
N SER A 406 5.26 33.60 -2.29
CA SER A 406 6.37 33.10 -1.46
C SER A 406 5.90 32.32 -0.23
N ASN A 407 4.59 32.27 0.05
CA ASN A 407 4.06 31.50 1.16
C ASN A 407 4.17 29.99 0.87
N SER A 408 4.78 29.22 1.78
CA SER A 408 5.05 27.79 1.61
C SER A 408 3.82 26.95 1.22
N SER A 409 2.64 27.25 1.78
CA SER A 409 1.39 26.54 1.43
C SER A 409 0.96 26.80 -0.01
N VAL A 410 1.10 28.05 -0.48
CA VAL A 410 0.75 28.46 -1.83
C VAL A 410 1.74 27.85 -2.81
N SER A 411 3.04 27.97 -2.56
CA SER A 411 4.07 27.47 -3.46
C SER A 411 4.02 25.93 -3.59
N ASN A 412 3.77 25.19 -2.50
CA ASN A 412 3.55 23.74 -2.55
C ASN A 412 2.33 23.36 -3.41
N SER A 413 1.26 24.16 -3.31
CA SER A 413 0.04 23.94 -4.12
C SER A 413 0.27 24.25 -5.60
N VAL A 414 1.13 25.23 -5.91
CA VAL A 414 1.55 25.55 -7.30
C VAL A 414 2.35 24.40 -7.91
N ILE A 415 3.30 23.82 -7.16
CA ILE A 415 4.05 22.64 -7.60
C ILE A 415 3.08 21.48 -7.88
N SER A 416 2.17 21.20 -6.94
CA SER A 416 1.15 20.14 -7.11
C SER A 416 0.27 20.37 -8.33
N MET A 417 -0.11 21.62 -8.61
CA MET A 417 -0.91 21.99 -9.77
C MET A 417 -0.15 21.72 -11.08
N PHE A 418 1.11 22.16 -11.19
CA PHE A 418 1.90 21.91 -12.40
C PHE A 418 2.20 20.42 -12.60
N VAL A 419 2.45 19.68 -11.52
CA VAL A 419 2.61 18.22 -11.56
C VAL A 419 1.35 17.54 -12.12
N LYS A 420 0.15 17.93 -11.68
CA LYS A 420 -1.12 17.35 -12.18
C LYS A 420 -1.49 17.77 -13.60
N CYS A 421 -0.94 18.88 -14.08
CA CYS A 421 -1.09 19.34 -15.46
C CYS A 421 -0.02 18.76 -16.41
N ASP A 422 0.76 17.76 -15.97
CA ASP A 422 1.89 17.17 -16.70
C ASP A 422 2.93 18.19 -17.20
N ARG A 423 3.14 19.25 -16.41
CA ARG A 423 4.08 20.36 -16.69
C ARG A 423 5.29 20.30 -15.76
N MET A 424 6.08 19.24 -15.83
CA MET A 424 7.19 19.01 -14.91
C MET A 424 8.26 20.10 -14.90
N GLU A 425 8.57 20.72 -16.05
CA GLU A 425 9.56 21.82 -16.09
C GLU A 425 9.07 23.10 -15.39
N ASP A 426 7.77 23.41 -15.50
CA ASP A 426 7.16 24.53 -14.76
C ASP A 426 7.14 24.19 -13.26
N ALA A 427 6.87 22.93 -12.88
CA ALA A 427 6.93 22.45 -11.51
C ALA A 427 8.35 22.52 -10.92
N ARG A 428 9.37 22.14 -11.70
CA ARG A 428 10.79 22.22 -11.34
C ARG A 428 11.20 23.65 -11.07
N THR A 429 10.86 24.56 -11.99
CA THR A 429 11.14 25.99 -11.84
C THR A 429 10.48 26.55 -10.56
N ALA A 430 9.23 26.18 -10.29
CA ALA A 430 8.53 26.58 -9.07
C ALA A 430 9.20 26.03 -7.80
N PHE A 431 9.62 24.76 -7.82
CA PHE A 431 10.32 24.11 -6.71
C PHE A 431 11.70 24.73 -6.43
N GLU A 432 12.49 25.00 -7.47
CA GLU A 432 13.81 25.62 -7.35
C GLU A 432 13.72 27.05 -6.82
N SER A 433 12.66 27.79 -7.17
CA SER A 433 12.43 29.17 -6.73
C SER A 433 12.06 29.31 -5.24
N LEU A 434 11.85 28.21 -4.50
CA LEU A 434 11.56 28.25 -3.06
C LEU A 434 12.78 28.68 -2.24
N SER A 435 12.63 29.73 -1.43
CA SER A 435 13.66 30.20 -0.49
C SER A 435 13.91 29.21 0.65
N GLU A 436 12.83 28.58 1.15
CA GLU A 436 12.88 27.51 2.15
C GLU A 436 12.09 26.31 1.63
N LYS A 437 12.80 25.19 1.42
CA LYS A 437 12.20 23.91 1.04
C LYS A 437 11.92 23.10 2.31
N ASN A 438 10.68 22.65 2.46
CA ASN A 438 10.26 21.81 3.58
C ASN A 438 9.91 20.39 3.08
N LEU A 439 9.66 19.45 4.00
CA LEU A 439 9.37 18.07 3.62
C LEU A 439 8.15 17.95 2.69
N VAL A 440 7.16 18.86 2.81
CA VAL A 440 5.97 18.90 1.95
C VAL A 440 6.34 19.32 0.52
N SER A 441 7.22 20.31 0.34
CA SER A 441 7.68 20.71 -1.00
C SER A 441 8.42 19.58 -1.69
N TYR A 442 9.32 18.90 -0.96
CA TYR A 442 10.06 17.73 -1.49
C TYR A 442 9.11 16.59 -1.84
N ASN A 443 8.19 16.22 -0.95
CA ASN A 443 7.23 15.14 -1.18
C ASN A 443 6.32 15.43 -2.39
N THR A 444 5.87 16.68 -2.55
CA THR A 444 4.98 17.07 -3.65
C THR A 444 5.70 16.98 -5.00
N PHE A 445 6.94 17.46 -5.05
CA PHE A 445 7.75 17.39 -6.27
C PHE A 445 8.17 15.94 -6.58
N LEU A 446 8.56 15.19 -5.55
CA LEU A 446 8.91 13.76 -5.63
C LEU A 446 7.76 12.90 -6.14
N ASP A 447 6.53 13.14 -5.66
CA ASP A 447 5.34 12.44 -6.17
C ASP A 447 5.14 12.71 -7.66
N GLY A 448 5.42 13.94 -8.11
CA GLY A 448 5.38 14.32 -9.51
C GLY A 448 6.46 13.69 -10.38
N THR A 449 7.71 13.64 -9.91
CA THR A 449 8.80 12.96 -10.64
C THR A 449 8.56 11.46 -10.74
N CYS A 450 8.04 10.84 -9.68
CA CYS A 450 7.65 9.42 -9.67
C CYS A 450 6.54 9.08 -10.68
N ARG A 451 5.57 9.98 -10.89
CA ARG A 451 4.49 9.80 -11.88
C ARG A 451 4.97 9.94 -13.32
N ASN A 452 5.90 10.86 -13.56
CA ASN A 452 6.49 11.10 -14.89
C ASN A 452 7.65 10.16 -15.24
N LEU A 453 7.88 9.15 -14.40
CA LEU A 453 8.88 8.11 -14.57
C LEU A 453 10.35 8.61 -14.58
N ASP A 454 10.62 9.79 -14.00
CA ASP A 454 11.98 10.34 -13.84
C ASP A 454 12.59 9.87 -12.50
N PHE A 455 13.05 8.61 -12.48
CA PHE A 455 13.54 7.98 -11.25
C PHE A 455 14.91 8.45 -10.82
N GLU A 456 15.77 8.91 -11.73
CA GLU A 456 17.10 9.40 -11.35
C GLU A 456 16.94 10.63 -10.45
N HIS A 457 16.15 11.62 -10.87
CA HIS A 457 15.85 12.78 -10.03
C HIS A 457 15.10 12.39 -8.75
N ALA A 458 14.22 11.38 -8.77
CA ALA A 458 13.52 10.95 -7.57
C ALA A 458 14.48 10.41 -6.48
N PHE A 459 15.53 9.68 -6.85
CA PHE A 459 16.54 9.20 -5.90
C PHE A 459 17.53 10.29 -5.48
N GLU A 460 17.84 11.24 -6.36
CA GLU A 460 18.61 12.44 -6.00
C GLU A 460 17.88 13.27 -4.94
N LEU A 461 16.57 13.53 -5.15
CA LEU A 461 15.73 14.22 -4.17
C LEU A 461 15.65 13.48 -2.83
N LEU A 462 15.56 12.15 -2.84
CA LEU A 462 15.58 11.35 -1.60
C LEU A 462 16.91 11.51 -0.85
N SER A 463 18.02 11.54 -1.58
CA SER A 463 19.36 11.74 -1.00
C SER A 463 19.47 13.14 -0.41
N GLU A 464 18.96 14.17 -1.10
CA GLU A 464 18.93 15.55 -0.61
C GLU A 464 18.07 15.70 0.66
N ILE A 465 16.92 15.01 0.75
CA ILE A 465 16.08 15.01 1.97
C ILE A 465 16.84 14.40 3.16
N ALA A 466 17.61 13.34 2.91
CA ALA A 466 18.40 12.66 3.94
C ALA A 466 19.58 13.52 4.42
N GLU A 467 20.28 14.19 3.51
CA GLU A 467 21.40 15.09 3.82
C GLU A 467 20.98 16.33 4.62
N ARG A 468 19.76 16.84 4.40
CA ARG A 468 19.24 18.03 5.09
C ARG A 468 18.61 17.74 6.47
N GLU A 469 18.66 16.48 6.95
CA GLU A 469 18.07 16.04 8.21
C GLU A 469 16.56 16.40 8.38
N LEU A 470 15.84 16.62 7.28
CA LEU A 470 14.41 17.00 7.31
C LEU A 470 13.49 15.85 7.76
N GLY A 471 14.03 14.65 7.91
CA GLY A 471 13.31 13.41 8.24
C GLY A 471 12.54 12.87 7.04
N VAL A 472 12.69 11.57 6.74
CA VAL A 472 11.91 10.93 5.68
C VAL A 472 10.55 10.49 6.23
N SER A 473 9.46 10.86 5.55
CA SER A 473 8.11 10.49 5.97
C SER A 473 7.62 9.19 5.35
N ALA A 474 6.63 8.55 5.97
CA ALA A 474 5.86 7.45 5.39
C ALA A 474 5.30 7.79 3.99
N PHE A 475 4.89 9.04 3.77
CA PHE A 475 4.39 9.52 2.48
C PHE A 475 5.49 9.51 1.40
N THR A 476 6.71 9.95 1.75
CA THR A 476 7.87 9.95 0.85
C THR A 476 8.11 8.54 0.28
N PHE A 477 8.13 7.53 1.15
CA PHE A 477 8.30 6.14 0.74
C PHE A 477 7.11 5.59 -0.04
N ALA A 478 5.88 5.95 0.33
CA ALA A 478 4.70 5.51 -0.41
C ALA A 478 4.70 6.04 -1.86
N SER A 479 5.06 7.31 -2.08
CA SER A 479 5.19 7.89 -3.43
C SER A 479 6.31 7.23 -4.25
N LEU A 480 7.49 7.02 -3.65
CA LEU A 480 8.59 6.32 -4.31
C LEU A 480 8.22 4.87 -4.69
N LEU A 481 7.59 4.14 -3.77
CA LEU A 481 7.12 2.77 -4.02
C LEU A 481 6.06 2.73 -5.11
N SER A 482 5.14 3.71 -5.15
CA SER A 482 4.13 3.84 -6.21
C SER A 482 4.77 4.09 -7.58
N GLY A 483 5.75 5.00 -7.65
CA GLY A 483 6.51 5.24 -8.88
C GLY A 483 7.22 3.97 -9.36
N VAL A 484 7.97 3.33 -8.46
CA VAL A 484 8.70 2.09 -8.77
C VAL A 484 7.76 0.98 -9.24
N ALA A 485 6.57 0.90 -8.64
CA ALA A 485 5.53 -0.04 -9.03
C ALA A 485 5.02 0.18 -10.47
N ASN A 486 5.00 1.41 -10.96
CA ASN A 486 4.56 1.74 -12.32
C ASN A 486 5.63 1.42 -13.37
N VAL A 487 6.92 1.49 -13.02
CA VAL A 487 8.01 0.99 -13.89
C VAL A 487 8.17 -0.51 -13.82
N GLY A 488 7.82 -1.13 -12.69
CA GLY A 488 8.09 -2.54 -12.45
C GLY A 488 9.54 -2.81 -12.04
N SER A 489 10.27 -1.82 -11.51
CA SER A 489 11.68 -1.98 -11.12
C SER A 489 11.84 -2.62 -9.73
N LEU A 490 11.83 -3.94 -9.68
CA LEU A 490 11.90 -4.69 -8.41
C LEU A 490 13.13 -4.33 -7.55
N ARG A 491 14.32 -4.18 -8.16
CA ARG A 491 15.57 -3.88 -7.44
C ARG A 491 15.51 -2.56 -6.67
N LYS A 492 15.01 -1.50 -7.33
CA LYS A 492 14.82 -0.17 -6.69
C LYS A 492 13.80 -0.26 -5.56
N GLY A 493 12.75 -1.07 -5.73
CA GLY A 493 11.74 -1.35 -4.71
C GLY A 493 12.30 -2.05 -3.47
N GLU A 494 13.18 -3.04 -3.65
CA GLU A 494 13.85 -3.74 -2.55
C GLU A 494 14.82 -2.84 -1.78
N GLN A 495 15.54 -1.95 -2.48
CA GLN A 495 16.39 -0.94 -1.84
C GLN A 495 15.56 -0.03 -0.94
N ILE A 496 14.44 0.49 -1.45
CA ILE A 496 13.51 1.32 -0.66
C ILE A 496 12.94 0.54 0.53
N HIS A 497 12.52 -0.72 0.33
CA HIS A 497 12.01 -1.56 1.41
C HIS A 497 13.07 -1.78 2.51
N SER A 498 14.34 -1.97 2.14
CA SER A 498 15.43 -2.09 3.12
C SER A 498 15.61 -0.82 3.97
N GLN A 499 15.41 0.37 3.39
CA GLN A 499 15.46 1.63 4.11
C GLN A 499 14.24 1.81 5.03
N VAL A 500 13.05 1.44 4.57
CA VAL A 500 11.82 1.42 5.39
C VAL A 500 12.01 0.55 6.64
N LEU A 501 12.62 -0.63 6.50
CA LEU A 501 12.93 -1.51 7.63
C LEU A 501 13.94 -0.88 8.60
N LYS A 502 15.02 -0.28 8.08
CA LYS A 502 16.04 0.39 8.91
C LYS A 502 15.48 1.56 9.73
N LEU A 503 14.47 2.25 9.21
CA LEU A 503 13.81 3.38 9.86
C LEU A 503 12.66 2.96 10.80
N GLY A 504 12.40 1.66 10.97
CA GLY A 504 11.33 1.17 11.83
C GLY A 504 9.92 1.48 11.33
N LEU A 505 9.76 1.79 10.03
CA LEU A 505 8.47 2.13 9.42
C LEU A 505 7.67 0.89 8.97
N SER A 506 8.07 -0.31 9.42
CA SER A 506 7.45 -1.60 9.06
C SER A 506 6.02 -1.77 9.57
N CYS A 507 5.60 -1.00 10.59
CA CYS A 507 4.26 -1.02 11.14
C CYS A 507 3.34 0.05 10.53
N ASN A 508 3.85 0.89 9.61
CA ASN A 508 3.10 1.99 9.03
C ASN A 508 2.17 1.48 7.89
N GLN A 509 0.86 1.45 8.14
CA GLN A 509 -0.14 0.91 7.21
C GLN A 509 -0.04 1.48 5.77
N PRO A 510 0.02 2.81 5.54
CA PRO A 510 0.21 3.37 4.19
C PRO A 510 1.43 2.83 3.46
N VAL A 511 2.58 2.71 4.14
CA VAL A 511 3.81 2.18 3.55
C VAL A 511 3.68 0.69 3.24
N CYS A 512 3.10 -0.10 4.15
CA CYS A 512 2.84 -1.52 3.91
C CYS A 512 1.90 -1.75 2.72
N ASN A 513 0.85 -0.94 2.58
CA ASN A 513 -0.07 -1.01 1.45
C ASN A 513 0.64 -0.65 0.12
N ALA A 514 1.49 0.37 0.14
CA ALA A 514 2.33 0.73 -1.01
C ALA A 514 3.35 -0.38 -1.35
N LEU A 515 3.93 -1.05 -0.36
CA LEU A 515 4.81 -2.21 -0.54
C LEU A 515 4.07 -3.40 -1.17
N ILE A 516 2.86 -3.73 -0.68
CA ILE A 516 2.02 -4.79 -1.26
C ILE A 516 1.73 -4.47 -2.73
N SER A 517 1.31 -3.23 -3.03
CA SER A 517 1.05 -2.79 -4.41
C SER A 517 2.32 -2.82 -5.27
N MET A 518 3.46 -2.39 -4.74
CA MET A 518 4.74 -2.37 -5.44
C MET A 518 5.20 -3.79 -5.76
N TYR A 519 5.28 -4.67 -4.77
CA TYR A 519 5.65 -6.07 -5.00
C TYR A 519 4.66 -6.79 -5.92
N SER A 520 3.37 -6.53 -5.77
CA SER A 520 2.33 -7.07 -6.65
C SER A 520 2.50 -6.60 -8.09
N LYS A 521 2.78 -5.31 -8.36
CA LYS A 521 3.03 -4.73 -9.70
C LYS A 521 4.44 -4.98 -10.26
N CYS A 522 5.41 -5.36 -9.43
CA CYS A 522 6.75 -5.76 -9.86
C CYS A 522 6.92 -7.29 -10.08
N GLY A 523 6.00 -8.11 -9.58
CA GLY A 523 5.86 -9.53 -9.98
C GLY A 523 6.07 -10.49 -8.84
N SER A 524 6.38 -9.97 -7.65
CA SER A 524 6.71 -10.74 -6.46
C SER A 524 5.50 -10.83 -5.52
N ILE A 525 4.46 -11.54 -5.95
CA ILE A 525 3.21 -11.68 -5.18
C ILE A 525 3.43 -12.39 -3.83
N ASP A 526 4.41 -13.28 -3.73
CA ASP A 526 4.75 -13.97 -2.48
C ASP A 526 5.36 -13.02 -1.45
N THR A 527 6.22 -12.10 -1.90
CA THR A 527 6.75 -11.05 -1.02
C THR A 527 5.63 -10.10 -0.59
N ALA A 528 4.71 -9.76 -1.49
CA ALA A 528 3.51 -8.98 -1.15
C ALA A 528 2.66 -9.71 -0.09
N SER A 529 2.44 -11.03 -0.26
CA SER A 529 1.72 -11.87 0.70
C SER A 529 2.43 -11.96 2.06
N ARG A 530 3.77 -11.95 2.07
CA ARG A 530 4.57 -11.95 3.30
C ARG A 530 4.45 -10.61 4.02
N VAL A 531 4.54 -9.48 3.31
CA VAL A 531 4.30 -8.15 3.88
C VAL A 531 2.91 -8.09 4.49
N PHE A 532 1.88 -8.54 3.77
CA PHE A 532 0.50 -8.59 4.25
C PHE A 532 0.32 -9.45 5.51
N SER A 533 1.00 -10.61 5.58
CA SER A 533 0.91 -11.53 6.72
C SER A 533 1.57 -10.96 7.98
N LEU A 534 2.64 -10.18 7.81
CA LEU A 534 3.37 -9.53 8.91
C LEU A 534 2.69 -8.27 9.46
N MET A 535 1.58 -7.81 8.86
CA MET A 535 0.83 -6.67 9.38
C MET A 535 -0.04 -7.06 10.58
N ASP A 536 0.15 -6.38 11.71
CA ASP A 536 -0.65 -6.59 12.93
C ASP A 536 -2.10 -6.11 12.79
N ASN A 537 -2.32 -5.03 12.04
CA ASN A 537 -3.63 -4.41 11.87
C ASN A 537 -3.88 -4.12 10.38
N ARG A 538 -4.84 -4.82 9.77
CA ARG A 538 -5.14 -4.74 8.33
C ARG A 538 -6.44 -3.97 8.11
N ASN A 539 -6.39 -2.94 7.26
CA ASN A 539 -7.58 -2.17 6.89
C ASN A 539 -8.15 -2.63 5.54
N VAL A 540 -9.30 -2.09 5.12
CA VAL A 540 -9.96 -2.42 3.85
C VAL A 540 -9.01 -2.28 2.65
N ILE A 541 -8.11 -1.28 2.69
CA ILE A 541 -7.12 -1.03 1.62
C ILE A 541 -6.10 -2.17 1.57
N SER A 542 -5.55 -2.61 2.70
CA SER A 542 -4.61 -3.74 2.77
C SER A 542 -5.19 -5.01 2.15
N TRP A 543 -6.43 -5.36 2.54
CA TRP A 543 -7.16 -6.52 1.98
C TRP A 543 -7.40 -6.37 0.49
N THR A 544 -7.89 -5.20 0.06
CA THR A 544 -8.21 -4.92 -1.34
C THR A 544 -6.96 -4.94 -2.22
N SER A 545 -5.83 -4.39 -1.75
CA SER A 545 -4.55 -4.43 -2.47
C SER A 545 -4.05 -5.87 -2.66
N MET A 546 -4.19 -6.73 -1.65
CA MET A 546 -3.79 -8.14 -1.77
C MET A 546 -4.72 -8.92 -2.70
N ILE A 547 -6.04 -8.74 -2.57
CA ILE A 547 -7.06 -9.36 -3.44
C ILE A 547 -6.85 -8.93 -4.90
N THR A 548 -6.66 -7.64 -5.15
CA THR A 548 -6.36 -7.11 -6.49
C THR A 548 -5.06 -7.68 -7.02
N GLY A 549 -4.05 -7.82 -6.16
CA GLY A 549 -2.79 -8.46 -6.52
C GLY A 549 -2.98 -9.91 -6.96
N PHE A 550 -3.69 -10.73 -6.19
CA PHE A 550 -3.97 -12.11 -6.59
C PHE A 550 -4.81 -12.20 -7.87
N ALA A 551 -5.81 -11.31 -8.04
CA ALA A 551 -6.65 -11.26 -9.23
C ALA A 551 -5.83 -10.99 -10.50
N LYS A 552 -4.93 -9.99 -10.45
CA LYS A 552 -4.06 -9.63 -11.59
C LYS A 552 -3.08 -10.72 -12.00
N HIS A 553 -2.70 -11.56 -11.04
CA HIS A 553 -1.81 -12.71 -11.26
C HIS A 553 -2.56 -14.00 -11.61
N GLY A 554 -3.90 -13.98 -11.67
CA GLY A 554 -4.72 -15.15 -12.01
C GLY A 554 -4.91 -16.16 -10.87
N PHE A 555 -4.57 -15.82 -9.63
CA PHE A 555 -4.78 -16.70 -8.46
C PHE A 555 -6.20 -16.60 -7.90
N ALA A 556 -7.21 -16.98 -8.67
CA ALA A 556 -8.62 -16.81 -8.29
C ALA A 556 -9.00 -17.54 -6.98
N GLU A 557 -8.45 -18.73 -6.72
CA GLU A 557 -8.71 -19.43 -5.45
C GLU A 557 -8.22 -18.61 -4.25
N ARG A 558 -7.00 -18.07 -4.32
CA ARG A 558 -6.44 -17.20 -3.26
C ARG A 558 -7.25 -15.90 -3.11
N VAL A 559 -7.82 -15.36 -4.20
CA VAL A 559 -8.74 -14.21 -4.14
C VAL A 559 -9.96 -14.55 -3.29
N LEU A 560 -10.62 -15.67 -3.56
CA LEU A 560 -11.82 -16.10 -2.85
C LEU A 560 -11.52 -16.43 -1.37
N GLU A 561 -10.40 -17.11 -1.10
CA GLU A 561 -9.95 -17.39 0.27
C GLU A 561 -9.68 -16.10 1.06
N THR A 562 -8.96 -15.16 0.46
CA THR A 562 -8.60 -13.87 1.08
C THR A 562 -9.85 -13.02 1.34
N PHE A 563 -10.81 -13.02 0.41
CA PHE A 563 -12.10 -12.33 0.58
C PHE A 563 -12.95 -12.95 1.71
N ASN A 564 -12.97 -14.28 1.78
CA ASN A 564 -13.67 -14.98 2.85
C ASN A 564 -13.03 -14.68 4.22
N GLN A 565 -11.70 -14.58 4.28
CA GLN A 565 -11.01 -14.17 5.51
C GLN A 565 -11.31 -12.72 5.89
N MET A 566 -11.27 -11.79 4.93
CA MET A 566 -11.66 -10.39 5.13
C MET A 566 -13.05 -10.26 5.77
N THR A 567 -14.01 -11.02 5.25
CA THR A 567 -15.40 -11.04 5.74
C THR A 567 -15.50 -11.66 7.14
N LYS A 568 -14.75 -12.75 7.42
CA LYS A 568 -14.69 -13.39 8.75
C LYS A 568 -14.09 -12.48 9.82
N GLU A 569 -13.11 -11.66 9.46
CA GLU A 569 -12.51 -10.66 10.35
C GLU A 569 -13.40 -9.41 10.53
N GLY A 570 -14.61 -9.39 9.96
CA GLY A 570 -15.58 -8.30 10.11
C GLY A 570 -15.24 -7.05 9.28
N VAL A 571 -14.27 -7.13 8.37
CA VAL A 571 -13.87 -6.01 7.51
C VAL A 571 -14.81 -5.96 6.31
N LYS A 572 -15.55 -4.86 6.15
CA LYS A 572 -16.52 -4.71 5.05
C LYS A 572 -15.80 -4.48 3.71
N PRO A 573 -16.09 -5.29 2.67
CA PRO A 573 -15.65 -5.04 1.30
C PRO A 573 -16.10 -3.68 0.77
N ASN A 574 -15.37 -3.14 -0.20
CA ASN A 574 -15.76 -1.95 -0.95
C ASN A 574 -15.95 -2.27 -2.44
N GLU A 575 -16.33 -1.26 -3.22
CA GLU A 575 -16.53 -1.37 -4.68
C GLU A 575 -15.30 -1.97 -5.39
N VAL A 576 -14.10 -1.50 -5.06
CA VAL A 576 -12.85 -1.96 -5.67
C VAL A 576 -12.57 -3.44 -5.35
N THR A 577 -12.91 -3.89 -4.14
CA THR A 577 -12.80 -5.31 -3.77
C THR A 577 -13.64 -6.20 -4.69
N TYR A 578 -14.88 -5.80 -4.99
CA TYR A 578 -15.77 -6.57 -5.87
C TYR A 578 -15.31 -6.57 -7.33
N VAL A 579 -14.78 -5.46 -7.85
CA VAL A 579 -14.15 -5.43 -9.18
C VAL A 579 -13.03 -6.47 -9.28
N ALA A 580 -12.15 -6.54 -8.27
CA ALA A 580 -11.06 -7.52 -8.27
C ALA A 580 -11.54 -8.98 -8.23
N ILE A 581 -12.60 -9.27 -7.46
CA ILE A 581 -13.21 -10.61 -7.40
C ILE A 581 -13.85 -10.99 -8.73
N LEU A 582 -14.67 -10.10 -9.30
CA LEU A 582 -15.34 -10.35 -10.57
C LEU A 582 -14.33 -10.51 -11.71
N SER A 583 -13.25 -9.73 -11.71
CA SER A 583 -12.14 -9.90 -12.64
C SER A 583 -11.46 -11.27 -12.45
N ALA A 584 -11.19 -11.70 -11.23
CA ALA A 584 -10.63 -13.03 -10.96
C ALA A 584 -11.55 -14.16 -11.45
N CYS A 585 -12.86 -14.04 -11.22
CA CYS A 585 -13.86 -14.96 -11.76
C CYS A 585 -13.84 -14.96 -13.30
N SER A 586 -13.73 -13.79 -13.93
CA SER A 586 -13.63 -13.64 -15.39
C SER A 586 -12.42 -14.38 -15.97
N HIS A 587 -11.24 -14.26 -15.36
CA HIS A 587 -10.03 -14.92 -15.86
C HIS A 587 -10.09 -16.45 -15.82
N VAL A 588 -10.76 -17.02 -14.81
CA VAL A 588 -10.87 -18.47 -14.62
C VAL A 588 -12.14 -19.04 -15.25
N GLY A 589 -13.13 -18.19 -15.57
CA GLY A 589 -14.41 -18.62 -16.14
C GLY A 589 -15.42 -19.13 -15.08
N LEU A 590 -15.32 -18.65 -13.83
CA LEU A 590 -16.21 -19.06 -12.74
C LEU A 590 -17.55 -18.29 -12.79
N VAL A 591 -18.39 -18.59 -13.78
CA VAL A 591 -19.65 -17.86 -14.05
C VAL A 591 -20.59 -17.86 -12.85
N SER A 592 -20.79 -19.01 -12.20
CA SER A 592 -21.71 -19.15 -11.05
C SER A 592 -21.25 -18.32 -9.84
N GLU A 593 -19.96 -18.32 -9.54
CA GLU A 593 -19.38 -17.52 -8.46
C GLU A 593 -19.42 -16.02 -8.77
N GLY A 594 -19.20 -15.63 -10.03
CA GLY A 594 -19.35 -14.24 -10.48
C GLY A 594 -20.75 -13.70 -10.21
N TRP A 595 -21.80 -14.45 -10.59
CA TRP A 595 -23.19 -14.08 -10.28
C TRP A 595 -23.48 -14.00 -8.79
N ARG A 596 -22.98 -14.97 -8.01
CA ARG A 596 -23.16 -14.97 -6.54
C ARG A 596 -22.57 -13.72 -5.91
N HIS A 597 -21.35 -13.35 -6.29
CA HIS A 597 -20.68 -12.16 -5.76
C HIS A 597 -21.31 -10.85 -6.26
N PHE A 598 -21.73 -10.79 -7.53
CA PHE A 598 -22.43 -9.62 -8.07
C PHE A 598 -23.72 -9.30 -7.31
N ASN A 599 -24.51 -10.33 -6.97
CA ASN A 599 -25.75 -10.16 -6.19
C ASN A 599 -25.46 -9.83 -4.71
N SER A 600 -24.53 -10.55 -4.08
CA SER A 600 -24.10 -10.33 -2.68
C SER A 600 -23.62 -8.89 -2.43
N MET A 601 -23.05 -8.23 -3.45
CA MET A 601 -22.62 -6.83 -3.34
C MET A 601 -23.76 -5.89 -2.92
N TYR A 602 -24.96 -6.06 -3.49
CA TYR A 602 -26.12 -5.26 -3.12
C TYR A 602 -26.86 -5.85 -1.92
N GLU A 603 -27.05 -7.18 -1.88
CA GLU A 603 -27.85 -7.84 -0.85
C GLU A 603 -27.20 -7.73 0.54
N ASP A 604 -25.93 -8.10 0.65
CA ASP A 604 -25.22 -8.22 1.92
C ASP A 604 -24.50 -6.93 2.32
N HIS A 605 -23.95 -6.20 1.33
CA HIS A 605 -23.07 -5.05 1.59
C HIS A 605 -23.68 -3.70 1.21
N LYS A 606 -24.87 -3.67 0.60
CA LYS A 606 -25.58 -2.45 0.16
C LYS A 606 -24.77 -1.57 -0.79
N ILE A 607 -23.85 -2.17 -1.55
CA ILE A 607 -23.04 -1.49 -2.57
C ILE A 607 -23.80 -1.55 -3.89
N LYS A 608 -24.06 -0.39 -4.51
CA LYS A 608 -24.72 -0.31 -5.82
C LYS A 608 -23.73 -0.61 -6.95
N PRO A 609 -24.06 -1.50 -7.91
CA PRO A 609 -23.18 -1.77 -9.04
C PRO A 609 -22.95 -0.55 -9.92
N LYS A 610 -21.67 -0.27 -10.19
CA LYS A 610 -21.16 0.75 -11.14
C LYS A 610 -20.70 0.12 -12.46
N MET A 611 -20.39 0.94 -13.46
CA MET A 611 -19.98 0.52 -14.81
C MET A 611 -18.90 -0.57 -14.79
N GLU A 612 -17.91 -0.43 -13.92
CA GLU A 612 -16.77 -1.35 -13.80
C GLU A 612 -17.21 -2.77 -13.40
N HIS A 613 -18.20 -2.89 -12.52
CA HIS A 613 -18.74 -4.18 -12.09
C HIS A 613 -19.51 -4.87 -13.22
N TYR A 614 -20.33 -4.10 -13.95
CA TYR A 614 -21.03 -4.59 -15.13
C TYR A 614 -20.04 -5.01 -16.22
N ALA A 615 -18.99 -4.23 -16.46
CA ALA A 615 -17.94 -4.55 -17.43
C ALA A 615 -17.23 -5.87 -17.09
N CYS A 616 -16.91 -6.13 -15.82
CA CYS A 616 -16.33 -7.41 -15.39
C CYS A 616 -17.30 -8.59 -15.61
N MET A 617 -18.60 -8.41 -15.35
CA MET A 617 -19.60 -9.44 -15.62
C MET A 617 -19.79 -9.72 -17.12
N VAL A 618 -19.77 -8.68 -17.96
CA VAL A 618 -19.80 -8.83 -19.42
C VAL A 618 -18.56 -9.58 -19.89
N ASP A 619 -17.36 -9.21 -19.42
CA ASP A 619 -16.11 -9.91 -19.75
C ASP A 619 -16.16 -11.40 -19.34
N LEU A 620 -16.69 -11.70 -18.14
CA LEU A 620 -16.87 -13.07 -17.66
C LEU A 620 -17.79 -13.90 -18.57
N LEU A 621 -18.97 -13.37 -18.91
CA LEU A 621 -19.92 -14.05 -19.79
C LEU A 621 -19.35 -14.21 -21.21
N CYS A 622 -18.66 -13.18 -21.70
CA CYS A 622 -17.97 -13.17 -22.98
C CYS A 622 -16.92 -14.27 -23.08
N ARG A 623 -16.03 -14.38 -22.08
CA ARG A 623 -14.98 -15.43 -22.04
C ARG A 623 -15.54 -16.83 -21.88
N ALA A 624 -16.67 -16.97 -21.21
CA ALA A 624 -17.39 -18.24 -21.08
C ALA A 624 -18.13 -18.66 -22.38
N GLY A 625 -18.15 -17.80 -23.41
CA GLY A 625 -18.86 -18.06 -24.67
C GLY A 625 -20.38 -17.81 -24.62
N LEU A 626 -20.90 -17.27 -23.52
CA LEU A 626 -22.32 -16.97 -23.32
C LEU A 626 -22.69 -15.61 -23.93
N LEU A 627 -22.48 -15.46 -25.24
CA LEU A 627 -22.60 -14.17 -25.94
C LEU A 627 -24.03 -13.62 -25.96
N THR A 628 -25.05 -14.48 -26.02
CA THR A 628 -26.46 -14.05 -25.97
C THR A 628 -26.80 -13.43 -24.62
N ASP A 629 -26.40 -14.10 -23.54
CA ASP A 629 -26.66 -13.68 -22.16
C ASP A 629 -25.88 -12.40 -21.85
N ALA A 630 -24.64 -12.29 -22.34
CA ALA A 630 -23.85 -11.07 -22.25
C ALA A 630 -24.53 -9.90 -22.99
N PHE A 631 -25.08 -10.12 -24.18
CA PHE A 631 -25.79 -9.09 -24.94
C PHE A 631 -27.07 -8.64 -24.23
N GLU A 632 -27.86 -9.58 -23.72
CA GLU A 632 -29.06 -9.27 -22.92
C GLU A 632 -28.68 -8.50 -21.65
N PHE A 633 -27.64 -8.94 -20.95
CA PHE A 633 -27.14 -8.27 -19.75
C PHE A 633 -26.72 -6.82 -20.02
N ILE A 634 -26.04 -6.54 -21.14
CA ILE A 634 -25.71 -5.17 -21.57
C ILE A 634 -26.98 -4.32 -21.73
N ASN A 635 -28.05 -4.88 -22.28
CA ASN A 635 -29.31 -4.15 -22.46
C ASN A 635 -30.09 -3.95 -21.15
N THR A 636 -29.84 -4.76 -20.13
CA THR A 636 -30.45 -4.60 -18.79
C THR A 636 -29.74 -3.56 -17.90
N MET A 637 -28.61 -3.01 -18.34
CA MET A 637 -27.87 -2.02 -17.55
C MET A 637 -28.72 -0.76 -17.29
N PRO A 638 -28.67 -0.18 -16.07
CA PRO A 638 -29.48 0.99 -15.72
C PRO A 638 -28.98 2.31 -16.34
N PHE A 639 -27.85 2.26 -17.05
CA PHE A 639 -27.22 3.37 -17.76
C PHE A 639 -26.64 2.88 -19.09
N GLN A 640 -26.33 3.81 -19.99
CA GLN A 640 -25.79 3.49 -21.30
C GLN A 640 -24.37 2.90 -21.18
N ALA A 641 -24.17 1.70 -21.71
CA ALA A 641 -22.86 1.02 -21.72
C ALA A 641 -21.81 1.83 -22.49
N ASP A 642 -20.59 1.89 -21.95
CA ASP A 642 -19.48 2.63 -22.55
C ASP A 642 -18.86 1.90 -23.76
N VAL A 643 -17.96 2.60 -24.46
CA VAL A 643 -17.25 2.06 -25.63
C VAL A 643 -16.40 0.84 -25.27
N LEU A 644 -15.89 0.75 -24.03
CA LEU A 644 -15.03 -0.34 -23.58
C LEU A 644 -15.79 -1.65 -23.43
N VAL A 645 -16.99 -1.63 -22.82
CA VAL A 645 -17.88 -2.78 -22.71
C VAL A 645 -18.22 -3.35 -24.09
N TRP A 646 -18.58 -2.48 -25.04
CA TRP A 646 -18.85 -2.90 -26.42
C TRP A 646 -17.60 -3.40 -27.15
N ARG A 647 -16.40 -2.84 -26.89
CA ARG A 647 -15.12 -3.36 -27.42
C ARG A 647 -14.82 -4.77 -26.90
N THR A 648 -14.99 -5.00 -25.60
CA THR A 648 -14.80 -6.33 -24.99
C THR A 648 -15.76 -7.35 -25.60
N PHE A 649 -17.03 -6.98 -25.75
CA PHE A 649 -18.04 -7.83 -26.38
C PHE A 649 -17.75 -8.10 -27.87
N LEU A 650 -17.31 -7.09 -28.63
CA LEU A 650 -16.91 -7.25 -30.04
C LEU A 650 -15.70 -8.18 -30.18
N GLY A 651 -14.71 -8.04 -29.29
CA GLY A 651 -13.55 -8.93 -29.23
C GLY A 651 -13.94 -10.37 -28.95
N ALA A 652 -14.90 -10.61 -28.06
CA ALA A 652 -15.42 -11.95 -27.77
C ALA A 652 -16.21 -12.54 -28.94
N CYS A 653 -17.00 -11.72 -29.65
CA CYS A 653 -17.68 -12.14 -30.88
C CYS A 653 -16.70 -12.62 -31.95
N ARG A 654 -15.49 -12.05 -32.03
CA ARG A 654 -14.40 -12.55 -32.88
C ARG A 654 -13.91 -13.91 -32.42
N VAL A 655 -13.63 -14.07 -31.11
CA VAL A 655 -13.09 -15.32 -30.55
C VAL A 655 -14.06 -16.49 -30.71
N HIS A 656 -15.36 -16.24 -30.56
CA HIS A 656 -16.41 -17.27 -30.68
C HIS A 656 -17.13 -17.27 -32.04
N SER A 657 -16.56 -16.59 -33.05
CA SER A 657 -17.03 -16.57 -34.45
C SER A 657 -18.51 -16.17 -34.65
N ASN A 658 -19.06 -15.30 -33.79
CA ASN A 658 -20.45 -14.84 -33.89
C ASN A 658 -20.56 -13.53 -34.69
N THR A 659 -20.84 -13.66 -35.98
CA THR A 659 -20.86 -12.54 -36.94
C THR A 659 -22.01 -11.56 -36.72
N GLU A 660 -23.21 -12.03 -36.35
CA GLU A 660 -24.40 -11.19 -36.22
C GLU A 660 -24.32 -10.27 -34.99
N LEU A 661 -23.95 -10.83 -33.82
CA LEU A 661 -23.73 -10.03 -32.61
C LEU A 661 -22.52 -9.10 -32.75
N GLY A 662 -21.45 -9.56 -33.42
CA GLY A 662 -20.28 -8.73 -33.73
C GLY A 662 -20.62 -7.51 -34.59
N LYS A 663 -21.50 -7.66 -35.59
CA LYS A 663 -21.98 -6.54 -36.42
C LYS A 663 -22.79 -5.52 -35.59
N LEU A 664 -23.61 -5.99 -34.66
CA LEU A 664 -24.40 -5.12 -33.79
C LEU A 664 -23.49 -4.34 -32.83
N ALA A 665 -22.51 -5.01 -32.21
CA ALA A 665 -21.56 -4.40 -31.30
C ALA A 665 -20.69 -3.33 -31.99
N ALA A 666 -20.19 -3.63 -33.19
CA ALA A 666 -19.44 -2.66 -33.98
C ALA A 666 -20.28 -1.44 -34.37
N ARG A 667 -21.57 -1.62 -34.68
CA ARG A 667 -22.48 -0.49 -34.93
C ARG A 667 -22.62 0.40 -33.70
N LYS A 668 -22.76 -0.20 -32.50
CA LYS A 668 -22.84 0.55 -31.24
C LYS A 668 -21.59 1.36 -30.97
N ILE A 669 -20.39 0.81 -31.20
CA ILE A 669 -19.13 1.56 -31.05
C ILE A 669 -19.08 2.75 -32.03
N LEU A 670 -19.47 2.53 -33.29
CA LEU A 670 -19.45 3.58 -34.32
C LEU A 670 -20.53 4.65 -34.14
N GLU A 671 -21.60 4.37 -33.41
CA GLU A 671 -22.58 5.38 -32.96
C GLU A 671 -21.96 6.33 -31.92
N PHE A 672 -21.02 5.86 -31.08
CA PHE A 672 -20.28 6.70 -30.13
C PHE A 672 -19.16 7.51 -30.80
N ASP A 673 -18.28 6.81 -31.51
CA ASP A 673 -17.18 7.44 -32.26
C ASP A 673 -17.10 6.86 -33.68
N PRO A 674 -17.57 7.61 -34.70
CA PRO A 674 -17.49 7.20 -36.10
C PRO A 674 -16.06 6.97 -36.61
N ASN A 675 -15.04 7.50 -35.93
CA ASN A 675 -13.64 7.45 -36.32
C ASN A 675 -12.82 6.42 -35.53
N GLU A 676 -13.44 5.58 -34.69
CA GLU A 676 -12.74 4.56 -33.91
C GLU A 676 -12.13 3.46 -34.83
N PRO A 677 -10.79 3.38 -34.99
CA PRO A 677 -10.16 2.44 -35.93
C PRO A 677 -10.34 0.97 -35.51
N ALA A 678 -10.41 0.71 -34.20
CA ALA A 678 -10.49 -0.65 -33.67
C ALA A 678 -11.79 -1.35 -34.07
N ALA A 679 -12.91 -0.63 -34.17
CA ALA A 679 -14.20 -1.19 -34.58
C ALA A 679 -14.17 -1.69 -36.02
N TYR A 680 -13.60 -0.91 -36.95
CA TYR A 680 -13.46 -1.31 -38.36
C TYR A 680 -12.50 -2.49 -38.53
N ILE A 681 -11.37 -2.50 -37.80
CA ILE A 681 -10.40 -3.60 -37.84
C ILE A 681 -11.02 -4.89 -37.31
N GLN A 682 -11.65 -4.86 -36.13
CA GLN A 682 -12.26 -6.05 -35.53
C GLN A 682 -13.41 -6.58 -36.39
N LEU A 683 -14.25 -5.71 -36.95
CA LEU A 683 -15.34 -6.12 -37.84
C LEU A 683 -14.83 -6.69 -39.18
N SER A 684 -13.78 -6.09 -39.77
CA SER A 684 -13.09 -6.62 -40.96
C SER A 684 -12.52 -8.01 -40.68
N ASN A 685 -11.94 -8.22 -39.49
CA ASN A 685 -11.41 -9.50 -39.07
C ASN A 685 -12.50 -10.55 -38.84
N ILE A 686 -13.63 -10.17 -38.23
CA ILE A 686 -14.80 -11.04 -38.04
C ILE A 686 -15.34 -11.50 -39.40
N TYR A 687 -15.50 -10.59 -40.36
CA TYR A 687 -15.95 -10.96 -41.72
C TYR A 687 -14.95 -11.86 -42.45
N ALA A 688 -13.65 -11.57 -42.33
CA ALA A 688 -12.61 -12.42 -42.91
C ALA A 688 -12.61 -13.83 -42.30
N SER A 689 -12.74 -13.96 -40.98
CA SER A 689 -12.83 -15.26 -40.29
C SER A 689 -14.09 -16.06 -40.65
N ALA A 690 -15.14 -15.38 -41.13
CA ALA A 690 -16.38 -16.01 -41.59
C ALA A 690 -16.42 -16.23 -43.12
N GLY A 691 -15.30 -16.01 -43.84
CA GLY A 691 -15.21 -16.16 -45.29
C GLY A 691 -15.92 -15.07 -46.11
N LYS A 692 -16.42 -14.01 -45.47
CA LYS A 692 -17.13 -12.87 -46.08
C LYS A 692 -16.13 -11.79 -46.54
N TRP A 693 -15.37 -12.10 -47.59
CA TRP A 693 -14.24 -11.27 -48.03
C TRP A 693 -14.63 -9.91 -48.64
N GLU A 694 -15.78 -9.84 -49.32
CA GLU A 694 -16.28 -8.58 -49.89
C GLU A 694 -16.58 -7.56 -48.79
N GLU A 695 -17.29 -7.98 -47.73
CA GLU A 695 -17.62 -7.15 -46.58
C GLU A 695 -16.37 -6.75 -45.78
N SER A 696 -15.38 -7.63 -45.69
CA SER A 696 -14.09 -7.30 -45.07
C SER A 696 -13.32 -6.22 -45.87
N THR A 697 -13.33 -6.32 -47.19
CA THR A 697 -12.68 -5.37 -48.09
C THR A 697 -13.38 -4.01 -48.05
N GLU A 698 -14.70 -4.01 -47.97
CA GLU A 698 -15.55 -2.84 -47.79
C GLU A 698 -15.24 -2.11 -46.46
N MET A 699 -15.01 -2.82 -45.36
CA MET A 699 -14.58 -2.19 -44.09
C MET A 699 -13.20 -1.53 -44.22
N ARG A 700 -12.26 -2.17 -44.91
CA ARG A 700 -10.93 -1.60 -45.15
C ARG A 700 -10.97 -0.39 -46.10
N ARG A 701 -11.88 -0.38 -47.08
CA ARG A 701 -12.14 0.79 -47.94
C ARG A 701 -12.64 1.97 -47.12
N LYS A 702 -13.65 1.76 -46.26
CA LYS A 702 -14.17 2.82 -45.35
C LYS A 702 -13.10 3.37 -44.42
N MET A 703 -12.20 2.52 -43.94
CA MET A 703 -11.07 2.93 -43.11
C MET A 703 -10.10 3.86 -43.87
N LYS A 704 -9.80 3.56 -45.15
CA LYS A 704 -8.98 4.41 -46.03
C LYS A 704 -9.66 5.74 -46.36
N GLU A 705 -10.97 5.74 -46.66
CA GLU A 705 -11.72 6.96 -46.98
C GLU A 705 -11.77 7.96 -45.82
N ARG A 706 -11.67 7.47 -44.59
CA ARG A 706 -11.67 8.28 -43.37
C ARG A 706 -10.27 8.62 -42.84
N ASN A 707 -9.20 8.29 -43.58
CA ASN A 707 -7.81 8.47 -43.15
C ASN A 707 -7.50 7.85 -41.77
N LEU A 708 -8.17 6.75 -41.42
CA LEU A 708 -7.94 6.08 -40.15
C LEU A 708 -6.67 5.22 -40.25
N VAL A 709 -5.69 5.50 -39.39
CA VAL A 709 -4.41 4.79 -39.35
C VAL A 709 -4.46 3.73 -38.27
N LYS A 710 -4.00 2.52 -38.60
CA LYS A 710 -3.79 1.45 -37.61
C LYS A 710 -2.58 1.81 -36.76
N GLU A 711 -2.77 2.06 -35.47
CA GLU A 711 -1.64 2.12 -34.53
C GLU A 711 -0.99 0.72 -34.43
N GLY A 712 0.31 0.64 -34.73
CA GLY A 712 1.06 -0.59 -34.65
C GLY A 712 1.36 -0.94 -33.19
N GLY A 713 0.98 -2.13 -32.74
CA GLY A 713 1.31 -2.61 -31.40
C GLY A 713 2.82 -2.68 -31.18
N CYS A 714 3.30 -2.09 -30.08
CA CYS A 714 4.71 -2.05 -29.72
C CYS A 714 4.99 -2.88 -28.46
N SER A 715 6.19 -3.43 -28.37
CA SER A 715 6.70 -4.13 -27.20
C SER A 715 8.01 -3.50 -26.79
N TRP A 716 8.35 -3.54 -25.50
CA TRP A 716 9.60 -2.97 -25.02
C TRP A 716 10.27 -3.83 -23.96
N ILE A 717 11.59 -3.69 -23.85
CA ILE A 717 12.43 -4.41 -22.89
C ILE A 717 13.53 -3.50 -22.38
N GLU A 718 13.88 -3.64 -21.10
CA GLU A 718 14.95 -2.89 -20.44
C GLU A 718 16.19 -3.78 -20.30
N VAL A 719 17.32 -3.30 -20.83
CA VAL A 719 18.62 -3.97 -20.73
C VAL A 719 19.65 -2.92 -20.32
N GLY A 720 20.28 -3.11 -19.16
CA GLY A 720 21.33 -2.21 -18.66
C GLY A 720 20.84 -0.77 -18.46
N ASP A 721 19.69 -0.61 -17.79
CA ASP A 721 19.03 0.68 -17.49
C ASP A 721 18.58 1.48 -18.73
N LYS A 722 18.52 0.85 -19.92
CA LYS A 722 18.02 1.45 -21.16
C LYS A 722 16.81 0.69 -21.70
N VAL A 723 15.74 1.41 -22.04
CA VAL A 723 14.51 0.85 -22.62
C VAL A 723 14.60 0.80 -24.15
N HIS A 724 14.39 -0.38 -24.73
CA HIS A 724 14.36 -0.63 -26.17
C HIS A 724 12.93 -0.96 -26.61
N LYS A 725 12.40 -0.26 -27.62
CA LYS A 725 11.04 -0.44 -28.16
C LYS A 725 11.09 -1.11 -29.53
N PHE A 726 10.13 -1.99 -29.81
CA PHE A 726 10.03 -2.79 -31.04
C PHE A 726 8.61 -2.76 -31.58
N TYR A 727 8.48 -2.58 -32.90
CA TYR A 727 7.20 -2.66 -33.63
C TYR A 727 7.18 -3.88 -34.55
N VAL A 728 5.99 -4.30 -34.98
CA VAL A 728 5.82 -5.44 -35.90
C VAL A 728 6.57 -5.14 -37.22
N GLY A 729 7.54 -5.99 -37.58
CA GLY A 729 8.38 -5.82 -38.77
C GLY A 729 9.40 -4.67 -38.70
N ASP A 730 9.67 -4.13 -37.51
CA ASP A 730 10.61 -3.02 -37.32
C ASP A 730 12.06 -3.46 -37.49
N THR A 731 12.79 -2.81 -38.40
CA THR A 731 14.22 -3.02 -38.66
C THR A 731 15.09 -1.81 -38.29
N SER A 732 14.51 -0.80 -37.64
CA SER A 732 15.21 0.44 -37.27
C SER A 732 16.22 0.28 -36.13
N HIS A 733 16.17 -0.84 -35.39
CA HIS A 733 17.08 -1.11 -34.29
C HIS A 733 18.53 -1.34 -34.79
N PRO A 734 19.58 -0.77 -34.15
CA PRO A 734 20.97 -0.93 -34.59
C PRO A 734 21.44 -2.39 -34.71
N ASN A 735 20.83 -3.28 -33.91
CA ASN A 735 21.10 -4.73 -33.91
C ASN A 735 20.03 -5.54 -34.64
N ALA A 736 19.19 -4.93 -35.48
CA ALA A 736 18.05 -5.59 -36.12
C ALA A 736 18.43 -6.90 -36.81
N HIS A 737 19.53 -6.91 -37.58
CA HIS A 737 20.00 -8.12 -38.25
C HIS A 737 20.22 -9.30 -37.28
N GLN A 738 20.90 -9.06 -36.15
CA GLN A 738 21.13 -10.08 -35.14
C GLN A 738 19.83 -10.54 -34.46
N ILE A 739 18.88 -9.63 -34.27
CA ILE A 739 17.57 -9.91 -33.67
C ILE A 739 16.74 -10.82 -34.59
N TYR A 740 16.69 -10.51 -35.88
CA TYR A 740 15.96 -11.33 -36.85
C TYR A 740 16.65 -12.68 -37.11
N ASP A 741 17.99 -12.75 -37.13
CA ASP A 741 18.71 -14.02 -37.20
C ASP A 741 18.38 -14.94 -36.00
N GLU A 742 18.30 -14.35 -34.80
CA GLU A 742 17.94 -15.08 -33.58
C GLU A 742 16.48 -15.56 -33.62
N LEU A 743 15.61 -14.70 -34.12
CA LEU A 743 14.20 -14.98 -34.26
C LEU A 743 13.97 -16.12 -35.27
N ASP A 744 14.60 -16.07 -36.44
CA ASP A 744 14.52 -17.12 -37.47
C ASP A 744 15.06 -18.47 -36.96
N TRP A 745 16.14 -18.44 -36.19
CA TRP A 745 16.67 -19.63 -35.53
C TRP A 745 15.69 -20.19 -34.48
N LEU A 746 15.11 -19.33 -33.63
CA LEU A 746 14.08 -19.73 -32.66
C LEU A 746 12.88 -20.37 -33.37
N ILE A 747 12.43 -19.81 -34.48
CA ILE A 747 11.28 -20.31 -35.22
C ILE A 747 11.55 -21.67 -35.85
N THR A 748 12.72 -21.83 -36.48
CA THR A 748 13.13 -23.09 -37.13
C THR A 748 13.09 -24.24 -36.13
N GLU A 749 13.57 -23.98 -34.93
CA GLU A 749 13.71 -25.00 -33.92
C GLU A 749 12.38 -25.19 -33.15
N ILE A 750 11.48 -24.20 -33.14
CA ILE A 750 10.10 -24.28 -32.62
C ILE A 750 9.32 -25.26 -33.50
N LYS A 751 9.47 -25.12 -34.83
CA LYS A 751 8.88 -26.03 -35.81
C LYS A 751 9.45 -27.45 -35.66
N ARG A 752 10.75 -27.58 -35.38
CA ARG A 752 11.39 -28.88 -35.11
C ARG A 752 10.81 -29.62 -33.90
N CYS A 753 10.22 -28.88 -32.95
CA CYS A 753 9.53 -29.42 -31.77
C CYS A 753 8.05 -29.78 -32.01
N GLY A 754 7.58 -29.76 -33.25
CA GLY A 754 6.21 -30.12 -33.61
C GLY A 754 5.20 -28.98 -33.51
N TYR A 755 5.63 -27.72 -33.40
CA TYR A 755 4.72 -26.58 -33.52
C TYR A 755 4.20 -26.45 -34.96
N VAL A 756 2.89 -26.50 -35.11
CA VAL A 756 2.20 -26.14 -36.34
C VAL A 756 1.57 -24.76 -36.12
N PRO A 757 2.05 -23.71 -36.81
CA PRO A 757 1.45 -22.38 -36.71
C PRO A 757 0.02 -22.41 -37.27
N ASP A 758 -0.93 -21.89 -36.49
CA ASP A 758 -2.31 -21.72 -36.92
C ASP A 758 -2.39 -20.56 -37.95
N THR A 759 -2.44 -20.92 -39.22
CA THR A 759 -2.49 -19.99 -40.36
C THR A 759 -3.87 -19.35 -40.54
N ASP A 760 -4.92 -19.84 -39.87
CA ASP A 760 -6.28 -19.28 -39.91
C ASP A 760 -6.35 -17.90 -39.23
N LEU A 761 -5.35 -17.58 -38.40
CA LEU A 761 -5.20 -16.27 -37.75
C LEU A 761 -4.68 -15.16 -38.69
N VAL A 762 -4.18 -15.51 -39.90
CA VAL A 762 -3.63 -14.55 -40.87
C VAL A 762 -4.68 -14.15 -41.90
N LEU A 763 -5.42 -13.09 -41.60
CA LEU A 763 -6.57 -12.61 -42.37
C LEU A 763 -6.17 -11.70 -43.56
N HIS A 764 -5.24 -12.16 -44.42
CA HIS A 764 -4.81 -11.49 -45.64
C HIS A 764 -5.03 -12.38 -46.88
N LYS A 765 -5.65 -11.82 -47.93
CA LYS A 765 -5.77 -12.48 -49.24
C LYS A 765 -4.44 -12.30 -50.00
N LEU A 766 -3.72 -13.39 -50.24
CA LEU A 766 -2.52 -13.44 -51.09
C LEU A 766 -2.87 -14.35 -52.28
N GLU A 767 -2.45 -13.99 -53.49
CA GLU A 767 -3.04 -14.51 -54.75
C GLU A 767 -2.29 -15.70 -55.38
N GLU A 768 -1.33 -16.35 -54.72
CA GLU A 768 -0.48 -17.39 -55.35
C GLU A 768 -0.11 -18.57 -54.42
N GLU A 769 0.23 -19.72 -55.04
CA GLU A 769 0.51 -21.05 -54.45
C GLU A 769 1.65 -21.11 -53.40
N ASP A 770 2.35 -20.01 -53.10
CA ASP A 770 3.33 -19.86 -51.99
C ASP A 770 2.67 -19.41 -50.66
N ASP A 771 1.45 -19.89 -50.42
CA ASP A 771 0.44 -19.22 -49.59
C ASP A 771 0.61 -19.43 -48.08
N GLU A 772 1.17 -20.56 -47.66
CA GLU A 772 1.37 -20.91 -46.25
C GLU A 772 2.66 -20.29 -45.67
N ALA A 773 3.76 -20.32 -46.42
CA ALA A 773 5.06 -19.85 -45.94
C ALA A 773 5.07 -18.32 -45.64
N LYS A 774 4.35 -17.52 -46.44
CA LYS A 774 4.24 -16.07 -46.24
C LYS A 774 3.30 -15.72 -45.06
N LYS A 775 2.22 -16.47 -44.87
CA LYS A 775 1.32 -16.31 -43.70
C LYS A 775 2.05 -16.64 -42.40
N GLU A 776 2.80 -17.74 -42.42
CA GLU A 776 3.67 -18.12 -41.32
C GLU A 776 4.69 -17.01 -40.97
N MET A 777 5.39 -16.45 -41.97
CA MET A 777 6.37 -15.39 -41.76
C MET A 777 5.80 -14.16 -41.03
N LEU A 778 4.55 -13.78 -41.34
CA LEU A 778 3.86 -12.65 -40.68
C LEU A 778 3.51 -12.95 -39.20
N LEU A 779 3.18 -14.19 -38.85
CA LEU A 779 2.94 -14.61 -37.46
C LEU A 779 4.21 -14.56 -36.60
N TYR A 780 5.36 -14.60 -37.23
CA TYR A 780 6.65 -14.66 -36.57
C TYR A 780 7.27 -13.29 -36.29
N GLN A 781 6.94 -12.27 -37.07
CA GLN A 781 7.47 -10.90 -36.94
C GLN A 781 6.65 -10.02 -35.98
N HIS A 782 5.94 -10.61 -35.02
CA HIS A 782 5.23 -9.86 -33.98
C HIS A 782 6.22 -9.13 -33.05
N SER A 783 5.88 -7.90 -32.65
CA SER A 783 6.72 -7.02 -31.83
C SER A 783 7.19 -7.66 -30.52
N GLU A 784 6.36 -8.51 -29.91
CA GLU A 784 6.69 -9.27 -28.70
C GLU A 784 7.84 -10.27 -28.96
N LYS A 785 7.79 -11.02 -30.07
CA LYS A 785 8.81 -12.00 -30.42
C LYS A 785 10.15 -11.34 -30.74
N ILE A 786 10.12 -10.17 -31.39
CA ILE A 786 11.29 -9.34 -31.67
C ILE A 786 11.94 -8.84 -30.37
N ALA A 787 11.12 -8.35 -29.42
CA ALA A 787 11.62 -7.90 -28.12
C ALA A 787 12.28 -9.04 -27.32
N VAL A 788 11.72 -10.25 -27.41
CA VAL A 788 12.28 -11.45 -26.78
C VAL A 788 13.62 -11.86 -27.40
N ALA A 789 13.70 -11.90 -28.72
CA ALA A 789 14.94 -12.19 -29.43
C ALA A 789 16.06 -11.20 -29.04
N PHE A 790 15.75 -9.91 -28.94
CA PHE A 790 16.70 -8.91 -28.44
C PHE A 790 17.11 -9.13 -26.98
N GLY A 791 16.17 -9.49 -26.11
CA GLY A 791 16.45 -9.82 -24.71
C GLY A 791 17.43 -10.98 -24.56
N LEU A 792 17.29 -12.01 -25.41
CA LEU A 792 18.18 -13.17 -25.42
C LEU A 792 19.59 -12.81 -25.89
N ILE A 793 19.71 -11.98 -26.93
CA ILE A 793 21.02 -11.53 -27.45
C ILE A 793 21.76 -10.67 -26.42
N SER A 794 21.06 -9.72 -25.82
CA SER A 794 21.66 -8.72 -24.93
C SER A 794 22.08 -9.28 -23.57
N THR A 795 21.49 -10.40 -23.14
CA THR A 795 21.76 -11.00 -21.82
C THR A 795 22.83 -12.10 -21.87
N ALA A 796 23.18 -12.59 -23.06
CA ALA A 796 24.19 -13.64 -23.25
C ALA A 796 25.66 -13.20 -23.06
N LYS A 797 25.96 -11.89 -23.03
CA LYS A 797 27.36 -11.39 -22.97
C LYS A 797 27.82 -10.82 -21.62
N SER A 798 26.95 -10.64 -20.62
CA SER A 798 27.37 -10.10 -19.31
C SER A 798 26.43 -10.47 -18.16
N ARG A 799 26.86 -11.46 -17.36
CA ARG A 799 26.33 -11.88 -16.03
C ARG A 799 24.89 -12.44 -15.97
N PRO A 800 24.60 -13.31 -14.97
CA PRO A 800 23.40 -14.15 -14.94
C PRO A 800 22.13 -13.32 -14.68
N MET A 801 21.09 -13.53 -15.49
CA MET A 801 19.78 -12.91 -15.28
C MET A 801 19.09 -13.44 -14.02
N ILE A 802 18.67 -12.52 -13.16
CA ILE A 802 17.61 -12.74 -12.18
C ILE A 802 16.39 -11.97 -12.68
N GLN A 803 15.30 -12.72 -12.95
CA GLN A 803 13.91 -12.31 -13.14
C GLN A 803 13.56 -11.32 -14.26
N THR A 804 13.17 -11.90 -15.41
CA THR A 804 12.12 -11.37 -16.31
C THR A 804 11.56 -12.52 -17.19
N SER A 805 10.63 -13.38 -16.71
CA SER A 805 10.11 -14.52 -17.53
C SER A 805 8.69 -15.02 -17.16
N PHE A 806 7.69 -14.72 -17.99
CA PHE A 806 6.29 -15.22 -17.95
C PHE A 806 5.54 -14.83 -19.24
N TRP A 807 5.85 -13.68 -19.86
CA TRP A 807 5.30 -13.28 -21.15
C TRP A 807 5.99 -14.01 -22.31
N ILE A 808 7.28 -14.35 -22.13
CA ILE A 808 7.99 -15.29 -23.01
C ILE A 808 7.33 -16.68 -22.97
N PHE A 809 6.82 -17.11 -21.80
CA PHE A 809 6.23 -18.44 -21.63
C PHE A 809 4.81 -18.56 -22.18
N VAL A 810 3.99 -17.50 -22.12
CA VAL A 810 2.62 -17.54 -22.67
C VAL A 810 2.61 -17.48 -24.21
N LEU A 811 3.58 -16.80 -24.85
CA LEU A 811 3.72 -16.80 -26.31
C LEU A 811 4.46 -18.03 -26.88
N LEU A 812 5.28 -18.71 -26.07
CA LEU A 812 5.94 -19.97 -26.45
C LEU A 812 5.14 -21.23 -26.04
N ALA A 813 4.05 -21.09 -25.28
CA ALA A 813 3.19 -22.20 -24.89
C ALA A 813 2.37 -22.79 -26.05
N ILE A 814 2.27 -22.11 -27.18
CA ILE A 814 1.73 -22.72 -28.40
C ILE A 814 2.85 -23.43 -29.19
N SER A 815 4.13 -23.21 -28.89
CA SER A 815 5.19 -23.55 -29.82
C SER A 815 6.46 -24.10 -29.15
N GLY A 816 6.44 -25.40 -28.84
CA GLY A 816 7.59 -26.32 -28.83
C GLY A 816 8.91 -25.90 -28.16
N PHE A 817 9.24 -26.52 -27.02
CA PHE A 817 10.49 -26.35 -26.27
C PHE A 817 11.58 -27.37 -26.71
N SER A 818 12.62 -26.96 -27.45
CA SER A 818 13.90 -27.71 -27.58
C SER A 818 15.14 -26.87 -27.99
N ILE A 819 15.03 -25.54 -28.00
CA ILE A 819 15.85 -24.74 -28.92
C ILE A 819 17.07 -24.12 -28.30
N MET A 820 16.89 -23.49 -27.14
CA MET A 820 17.92 -22.65 -26.51
C MET A 820 19.11 -23.42 -25.98
N GLU A 821 19.06 -24.76 -25.93
CA GLU A 821 20.17 -25.55 -25.37
C GLU A 821 21.36 -25.73 -26.32
N SER A 822 21.15 -25.70 -27.64
CA SER A 822 22.22 -26.00 -28.60
C SER A 822 23.24 -24.86 -28.75
N ARG A 823 22.86 -23.61 -28.43
CA ARG A 823 23.74 -22.45 -28.61
C ARG A 823 24.74 -22.24 -27.48
N ILE A 824 24.45 -22.75 -26.28
CA ILE A 824 25.38 -22.69 -25.13
C ILE A 824 26.48 -23.76 -25.27
N GLN A 825 26.26 -24.82 -26.03
CA GLN A 825 27.28 -25.87 -26.29
C GLN A 825 28.28 -25.53 -27.40
N ASN A 826 27.93 -24.68 -28.37
CA ASN A 826 28.76 -24.46 -29.56
C ASN A 826 29.92 -23.44 -29.41
N ASN A 827 30.11 -22.80 -28.26
CA ASN A 827 31.16 -21.78 -28.06
C ASN A 827 32.31 -22.20 -27.11
N VAL A 828 32.46 -23.49 -26.81
CA VAL A 828 33.66 -24.02 -26.14
C VAL A 828 34.24 -25.14 -27.00
N GLY A 829 35.47 -24.94 -27.45
CA GLY A 829 36.09 -25.67 -28.55
C GLY A 829 36.31 -27.18 -28.33
N SER A 830 36.18 -27.89 -29.46
CA SER A 830 36.85 -29.12 -29.87
C SER A 830 37.25 -30.15 -28.80
N THR A 831 36.55 -31.29 -28.79
CA THR A 831 37.19 -32.60 -28.96
C THR A 831 36.15 -33.64 -29.41
N SER A 832 36.58 -34.49 -30.34
CA SER A 832 35.86 -35.53 -31.07
C SER A 832 35.17 -36.59 -30.19
N ILE A 833 34.01 -37.10 -30.61
CA ILE A 833 33.76 -38.52 -30.99
C ILE A 833 32.24 -38.78 -31.11
N GLU A 834 31.89 -39.34 -32.27
CA GLU A 834 30.77 -40.22 -32.66
C GLU A 834 29.32 -39.98 -32.22
N SER A 835 28.49 -39.94 -33.26
CA SER A 835 27.05 -40.15 -33.29
C SER A 835 26.60 -41.37 -32.50
N ASN A 836 25.63 -41.19 -31.59
CA ASN A 836 24.72 -42.26 -31.21
C ASN A 836 23.28 -41.75 -31.20
N LYS A 837 22.42 -42.48 -31.92
CA LYS A 837 20.98 -42.28 -32.01
C LYS A 837 20.37 -42.30 -30.61
N GLY A 838 19.83 -41.18 -30.14
CA GLY A 838 19.10 -41.12 -28.89
C GLY A 838 17.74 -41.81 -29.01
N ILE A 839 17.57 -42.91 -28.28
CA ILE A 839 16.27 -43.54 -28.03
C ILE A 839 15.53 -42.65 -27.02
N GLU A 840 14.34 -42.13 -27.37
CA GLU A 840 13.46 -41.42 -26.44
C GLU A 840 12.93 -42.38 -25.36
N TYR A 841 13.12 -42.03 -24.08
CA TYR A 841 12.61 -42.81 -22.95
C TYR A 841 11.31 -42.22 -22.41
N LEU A 842 10.25 -43.04 -22.41
CA LEU A 842 8.88 -42.73 -21.94
C LEU A 842 8.78 -42.25 -20.48
N ALA A 843 9.81 -42.46 -19.65
CA ALA A 843 9.87 -42.10 -18.24
C ALA A 843 9.83 -40.59 -17.95
N LEU A 844 10.32 -39.78 -18.89
CA LEU A 844 10.44 -38.31 -18.77
C LEU A 844 9.22 -37.55 -19.31
N ASN A 845 8.24 -38.26 -19.89
CA ASN A 845 6.97 -37.65 -20.28
C ASN A 845 6.12 -37.36 -19.03
N CYS A 846 5.64 -36.12 -18.90
CA CYS A 846 4.79 -35.70 -17.77
C CYS A 846 3.63 -36.68 -17.58
N ARG A 847 3.62 -37.41 -16.45
CA ARG A 847 2.46 -38.21 -16.05
C ARG A 847 1.30 -37.26 -15.76
N LYS A 848 0.09 -37.62 -16.19
CA LYS A 848 -1.12 -36.79 -16.09
C LYS A 848 -1.37 -36.26 -14.67
N HIS A 849 -1.01 -37.04 -13.65
CA HIS A 849 -1.15 -36.69 -12.24
C HIS A 849 0.22 -36.53 -11.59
N ARG A 850 0.61 -35.29 -11.28
CA ARG A 850 1.87 -34.96 -10.58
C ARG A 850 1.60 -34.28 -9.24
N ALA A 851 2.44 -34.52 -8.24
CA ALA A 851 2.45 -33.72 -7.02
C ALA A 851 3.87 -33.53 -6.48
N VAL A 852 4.12 -32.37 -5.87
CA VAL A 852 5.37 -32.07 -5.18
C VAL A 852 5.15 -32.24 -3.68
N LEU A 853 6.13 -32.79 -2.97
CA LEU A 853 5.98 -33.10 -1.55
C LEU A 853 5.65 -31.87 -0.67
N THR A 854 6.08 -30.68 -1.09
CA THR A 854 5.77 -29.40 -0.43
C THR A 854 4.29 -29.05 -0.45
N ASP A 855 3.53 -29.57 -1.43
CA ASP A 855 2.08 -29.37 -1.54
C ASP A 855 1.31 -30.01 -0.36
N PHE A 856 1.98 -30.89 0.40
CA PHE A 856 1.44 -31.59 1.57
C PHE A 856 1.98 -31.02 2.89
N GLY A 857 2.50 -29.79 2.88
CA GLY A 857 2.90 -29.04 4.08
C GLY A 857 4.29 -29.39 4.62
N ALA A 858 5.12 -30.11 3.86
CA ALA A 858 6.50 -30.42 4.22
C ALA A 858 7.48 -29.39 3.63
N ILE A 859 8.56 -29.09 4.37
CA ILE A 859 9.51 -28.02 4.00
C ILE A 859 10.96 -28.50 3.88
N GLY A 860 11.22 -29.81 4.03
CA GLY A 860 12.56 -30.36 3.82
C GLY A 860 13.56 -29.96 4.92
N ASP A 861 13.08 -29.83 6.15
CA ASP A 861 13.88 -29.46 7.33
C ASP A 861 14.40 -30.66 8.15
N GLY A 862 14.11 -31.89 7.72
CA GLY A 862 14.51 -33.12 8.39
C GLY A 862 13.68 -33.48 9.62
N LYS A 863 12.52 -32.84 9.83
CA LYS A 863 11.61 -33.12 10.96
C LYS A 863 10.46 -34.05 10.62
N THR A 864 9.76 -34.53 11.66
CA THR A 864 8.65 -35.50 11.61
C THR A 864 7.45 -35.07 10.76
N SER A 865 7.24 -33.77 10.56
CA SER A 865 6.22 -33.23 9.64
C SER A 865 6.41 -33.72 8.20
N ASN A 866 7.65 -33.90 7.75
CA ASN A 866 7.96 -34.42 6.42
C ASN A 866 7.44 -35.86 6.24
N THR A 867 7.48 -36.69 7.29
CA THR A 867 7.01 -38.07 7.25
C THR A 867 5.49 -38.16 7.05
N LYS A 868 4.73 -37.26 7.70
CA LYS A 868 3.28 -37.18 7.53
C LYS A 868 2.92 -36.78 6.10
N ALA A 869 3.60 -35.78 5.56
CA ALA A 869 3.40 -35.31 4.18
C ALA A 869 3.68 -36.41 3.14
N PHE A 870 4.75 -37.20 3.32
CA PHE A 870 5.04 -38.34 2.43
C PHE A 870 3.90 -39.36 2.41
N ARG A 871 3.34 -39.69 3.58
CA ARG A 871 2.24 -40.66 3.71
C ARG A 871 0.97 -40.16 3.02
N GLU A 872 0.64 -38.88 3.21
CA GLU A 872 -0.52 -38.25 2.59
C GLU A 872 -0.36 -38.12 1.07
N ALA A 873 0.84 -37.73 0.61
CA ALA A 873 1.16 -37.61 -0.81
C ALA A 873 0.99 -38.94 -1.56
N ILE A 874 1.54 -40.01 -1.00
CA ILE A 874 1.44 -41.34 -1.59
C ILE A 874 -0.02 -41.81 -1.59
N THR A 875 -0.74 -41.66 -0.47
CA THR A 875 -2.15 -42.07 -0.38
C THR A 875 -3.01 -41.37 -1.44
N LYS A 876 -2.83 -40.05 -1.60
CA LYS A 876 -3.57 -39.25 -2.59
C LYS A 876 -3.22 -39.67 -4.02
N LEU A 877 -1.94 -39.81 -4.33
CA LEU A 877 -1.48 -40.17 -5.68
C LEU A 877 -1.86 -41.61 -6.07
N THR A 878 -1.82 -42.56 -5.13
CA THR A 878 -2.18 -43.97 -5.41
C THR A 878 -3.64 -44.09 -5.89
N THR A 879 -4.58 -43.28 -5.40
CA THR A 879 -5.97 -43.30 -5.90
C THR A 879 -6.11 -42.91 -7.37
N LYS A 880 -5.14 -42.16 -7.92
CA LYS A 880 -5.14 -41.65 -9.30
C LYS A 880 -4.26 -42.48 -10.26
N ALA A 881 -3.61 -43.52 -9.76
CA ALA A 881 -2.66 -44.33 -10.53
C ALA A 881 -3.29 -45.08 -11.72
N VAL A 882 -4.62 -45.23 -11.75
CA VAL A 882 -5.37 -45.92 -12.81
C VAL A 882 -5.48 -45.11 -14.12
N ASP A 883 -5.17 -43.81 -14.10
CA ASP A 883 -5.39 -42.85 -15.20
C ASP A 883 -4.06 -42.45 -15.88
N GLY A 884 -3.27 -43.45 -16.31
CA GLY A 884 -2.00 -43.23 -17.04
C GLY A 884 -0.74 -43.05 -16.18
N GLY A 885 -0.87 -43.21 -14.86
CA GLY A 885 0.21 -43.13 -13.88
C GLY A 885 0.38 -41.78 -13.19
N VAL A 886 1.15 -41.78 -12.10
CA VAL A 886 1.33 -40.67 -11.18
C VAL A 886 2.80 -40.37 -10.94
N GLN A 887 3.15 -39.11 -10.70
CA GLN A 887 4.52 -38.68 -10.43
C GLN A 887 4.60 -37.93 -9.09
N LEU A 888 5.50 -38.36 -8.19
CA LEU A 888 5.84 -37.65 -6.95
C LEU A 888 7.23 -37.04 -7.06
N ILE A 889 7.33 -35.73 -6.83
CA ILE A 889 8.59 -34.98 -6.86
C ILE A 889 9.01 -34.63 -5.43
N VAL A 890 10.22 -35.04 -5.04
CA VAL A 890 10.85 -34.67 -3.76
C VAL A 890 11.90 -33.57 -4.03
N PRO A 891 11.69 -32.33 -3.56
CA PRO A 891 12.60 -31.22 -3.82
C PRO A 891 13.92 -31.30 -3.03
N PRO A 892 14.91 -30.41 -3.26
CA PRO A 892 16.13 -30.35 -2.46
C PRO A 892 15.80 -30.03 -0.99
N GLY A 893 16.53 -30.62 -0.05
CA GLY A 893 16.28 -30.47 1.39
C GLY A 893 16.55 -31.74 2.20
N ASN A 894 16.46 -31.65 3.51
CA ASN A 894 16.54 -32.80 4.42
C ASN A 894 15.14 -33.38 4.63
N TRP A 895 14.91 -34.64 4.26
CA TRP A 895 13.59 -35.24 4.30
C TRP A 895 13.58 -36.44 5.23
N LEU A 896 12.91 -36.30 6.37
CA LEU A 896 12.67 -37.42 7.28
C LEU A 896 11.44 -38.19 6.80
N THR A 897 11.62 -39.46 6.42
CA THR A 897 10.52 -40.30 5.93
C THR A 897 10.70 -41.77 6.33
N GLY A 898 9.57 -42.47 6.49
CA GLY A 898 9.55 -43.91 6.69
C GLY A 898 9.55 -44.69 5.37
N SER A 899 9.64 -46.02 5.45
CA SER A 899 9.53 -46.87 4.26
C SER A 899 8.15 -46.72 3.61
N PHE A 900 8.11 -46.57 2.29
CA PHE A 900 6.86 -46.45 1.55
C PHE A 900 6.81 -47.37 0.33
N ASN A 901 5.58 -47.77 -0.05
CA ASN A 901 5.33 -48.73 -1.14
C ASN A 901 4.95 -47.99 -2.43
N LEU A 902 5.54 -48.37 -3.56
CA LEU A 902 5.21 -47.83 -4.87
C LEU A 902 4.46 -48.88 -5.72
N THR A 903 3.37 -48.47 -6.38
CA THR A 903 2.54 -49.30 -7.27
C THR A 903 2.96 -49.17 -8.75
N SER A 904 2.41 -50.02 -9.63
CA SER A 904 2.83 -50.23 -11.04
C SER A 904 2.82 -49.03 -11.98
N HIS A 905 2.27 -47.89 -11.56
CA HIS A 905 2.17 -46.66 -12.37
C HIS A 905 2.68 -45.44 -11.61
N PHE A 906 3.65 -45.61 -10.71
CA PHE A 906 4.17 -44.54 -9.86
C PHE A 906 5.61 -44.18 -10.24
N THR A 907 5.83 -42.94 -10.68
CA THR A 907 7.15 -42.36 -10.95
C THR A 907 7.59 -41.55 -9.73
N LEU A 908 8.65 -41.97 -9.05
CA LEU A 908 9.28 -41.18 -7.99
C LEU A 908 10.48 -40.44 -8.57
N PHE A 909 10.48 -39.12 -8.44
CA PHE A 909 11.59 -38.26 -8.87
C PHE A 909 12.15 -37.50 -7.66
N ILE A 910 13.41 -37.75 -7.31
CA ILE A 910 14.09 -37.06 -6.21
C ILE A 910 15.08 -36.06 -6.82
N GLN A 911 14.87 -34.77 -6.55
CA GLN A 911 15.65 -33.67 -7.10
C GLN A 911 17.04 -33.57 -6.48
N GLN A 912 17.95 -32.94 -7.22
CA GLN A 912 19.33 -32.76 -6.81
C GLN A 912 19.46 -31.98 -5.50
N GLY A 913 20.20 -32.52 -4.53
CA GLY A 913 20.40 -31.89 -3.22
C GLY A 913 19.40 -32.33 -2.15
N ALA A 914 18.61 -33.37 -2.42
CA ALA A 914 17.76 -34.01 -1.42
C ALA A 914 18.56 -35.02 -0.57
N THR A 915 18.51 -34.86 0.75
CA THR A 915 19.02 -35.83 1.72
C THR A 915 17.84 -36.56 2.36
N ILE A 916 17.73 -37.86 2.15
CA ILE A 916 16.64 -38.65 2.73
C ILE A 916 17.14 -39.35 3.99
N LEU A 917 16.53 -38.96 5.11
CA LEU A 917 16.77 -39.54 6.43
C LEU A 917 15.66 -40.57 6.69
N ALA A 918 16.03 -41.83 6.85
CA ALA A 918 15.06 -42.89 7.09
C ALA A 918 14.67 -42.95 8.58
N SER A 919 13.37 -42.90 8.86
CA SER A 919 12.83 -43.12 10.20
C SER A 919 11.57 -43.99 10.12
N GLN A 920 11.52 -45.11 10.84
CA GLN A 920 10.24 -45.74 11.18
C GLN A 920 9.80 -45.36 12.62
N ASP A 921 10.52 -44.37 13.18
CA ASP A 921 10.39 -43.51 14.36
C ASP A 921 10.22 -44.16 15.73
N GLU A 922 11.15 -43.93 16.65
CA GLU A 922 10.85 -44.01 18.09
C GLU A 922 11.12 -42.64 18.72
N SER A 923 10.15 -41.76 18.44
CA SER A 923 9.89 -40.40 18.94
C SER A 923 11.05 -39.40 18.85
N GLU A 924 11.34 -38.90 17.64
CA GLU A 924 12.43 -37.93 17.36
C GLU A 924 13.80 -38.67 17.33
N TYR A 925 14.90 -38.24 16.73
CA TYR A 925 15.67 -37.04 17.00
C TYR A 925 16.99 -37.12 16.20
N PRO A 926 17.68 -35.99 15.99
CA PRO A 926 19.13 -35.96 15.93
C PRO A 926 19.77 -36.04 17.33
N MET A 927 20.58 -37.07 17.61
CA MET A 927 21.89 -37.04 18.30
C MET A 927 22.63 -38.38 18.08
N ILE A 928 23.90 -38.30 17.66
CA ILE A 928 24.80 -39.33 17.05
C ILE A 928 25.80 -39.84 18.13
N PRO A 929 26.49 -41.02 18.08
CA PRO A 929 26.34 -42.36 17.46
C PRO A 929 26.36 -43.50 18.56
N PRO A 930 26.30 -44.84 18.27
CA PRO A 930 27.51 -45.59 17.89
C PRO A 930 27.31 -46.83 16.97
N LEU A 931 28.25 -47.00 16.04
CA LEU A 931 28.82 -48.32 15.69
C LEU A 931 29.73 -48.70 16.86
N PRO A 932 29.86 -49.95 17.35
CA PRO A 932 29.92 -51.20 16.58
C PRO A 932 29.14 -52.37 17.23
N SER A 933 28.83 -53.40 16.44
CA SER A 933 28.33 -54.72 16.90
C SER A 933 26.90 -54.79 17.48
N TYR A 934 25.96 -55.11 16.57
CA TYR A 934 24.66 -55.78 16.79
C TYR A 934 23.38 -54.97 17.13
N GLY A 935 22.26 -55.53 16.64
CA GLY A 935 20.89 -55.00 16.68
C GLY A 935 20.31 -54.93 18.10
N GLU A 936 19.09 -54.47 18.32
CA GLU A 936 17.86 -54.28 17.53
C GLU A 936 17.57 -52.77 17.40
N ALA A 937 17.08 -52.13 16.34
CA ALA A 937 16.24 -52.50 15.21
C ALA A 937 16.81 -51.92 13.89
N ARG A 938 16.64 -52.64 12.77
CA ARG A 938 16.96 -52.13 11.43
C ARG A 938 15.67 -51.86 10.68
N PHE A 939 15.48 -50.61 10.24
CA PHE A 939 14.28 -50.19 9.53
C PHE A 939 14.31 -50.59 8.05
N THR A 940 13.16 -51.06 7.56
CA THR A 940 12.97 -51.69 6.24
C THR A 940 13.34 -50.75 5.08
N SER A 941 13.81 -51.34 3.98
CA SER A 941 14.21 -50.71 2.71
C SER A 941 13.41 -49.45 2.32
N LEU A 942 14.11 -48.41 1.82
CA LEU A 942 13.52 -47.11 1.50
C LEU A 942 12.38 -47.21 0.46
N ILE A 943 12.63 -47.95 -0.62
CA ILE A 943 11.66 -48.22 -1.67
C ILE A 943 11.43 -49.74 -1.72
N TYR A 944 10.17 -50.15 -1.61
CA TYR A 944 9.72 -51.49 -1.95
C TYR A 944 8.49 -51.39 -2.84
N GLY A 945 8.33 -52.30 -3.79
CA GLY A 945 7.19 -52.28 -4.71
C GLY A 945 7.20 -53.48 -5.66
N SER A 946 6.04 -53.77 -6.23
CA SER A 946 5.85 -54.76 -7.30
C SER A 946 5.47 -54.02 -8.58
N ASN A 947 6.00 -54.46 -9.73
CA ASN A 947 5.74 -53.87 -11.05
C ASN A 947 6.36 -52.48 -11.28
N LEU A 948 7.56 -52.22 -10.73
CA LEU A 948 8.21 -50.91 -10.78
C LEU A 948 8.70 -50.55 -12.20
N THR A 949 8.35 -49.37 -12.71
CA THR A 949 8.91 -48.84 -13.96
C THR A 949 9.31 -47.39 -13.85
N ASP A 950 10.34 -47.01 -14.60
CA ASP A 950 10.70 -45.61 -14.87
C ASP A 950 11.07 -44.82 -13.59
N VAL A 951 11.85 -45.44 -12.71
CA VAL A 951 12.31 -44.81 -11.47
C VAL A 951 13.65 -44.11 -11.73
N VAL A 952 13.70 -42.80 -11.48
CA VAL A 952 14.92 -41.99 -11.66
C VAL A 952 15.31 -41.34 -10.34
N ILE A 953 16.53 -41.60 -9.88
CA ILE A 953 17.08 -41.12 -8.62
C ILE A 953 18.42 -40.44 -8.88
N THR A 954 18.56 -39.18 -8.51
CA THR A 954 19.77 -38.40 -8.79
C THR A 954 20.20 -37.61 -7.56
N ASP A 955 21.50 -37.66 -7.22
CA ASP A 955 22.12 -36.78 -6.21
C ASP A 955 21.49 -36.89 -4.80
N VAL A 956 21.29 -38.13 -4.34
CA VAL A 956 20.65 -38.43 -3.05
C VAL A 956 21.66 -38.99 -2.06
N THR A 957 21.57 -38.51 -0.82
CA THR A 957 22.30 -39.09 0.32
C THR A 957 21.36 -39.87 1.23
N LEU A 958 21.66 -41.15 1.48
CA LEU A 958 20.97 -42.02 2.43
C LEU A 958 21.84 -42.33 3.63
N ILE A 959 21.24 -42.27 4.83
CA ILE A 959 21.92 -42.53 6.09
C ILE A 959 21.06 -43.49 6.93
N ASN A 960 21.70 -44.48 7.57
CA ASN A 960 21.08 -45.44 8.53
C ASN A 960 19.94 -46.31 7.96
N THR A 961 20.09 -46.83 6.74
CA THR A 961 19.06 -47.68 6.07
C THR A 961 19.44 -49.15 5.98
N GLN A 962 18.45 -50.07 6.01
CA GLN A 962 18.73 -51.50 5.79
C GLN A 962 19.18 -51.78 4.35
N SER A 963 18.56 -51.13 3.35
CA SER A 963 19.01 -51.17 1.96
C SER A 963 18.53 -49.96 1.19
N ALA A 964 19.31 -49.52 0.20
CA ALA A 964 19.02 -48.33 -0.60
C ALA A 964 17.83 -48.57 -1.53
N ILE A 965 17.97 -49.57 -2.40
CA ILE A 965 16.90 -50.04 -3.27
C ILE A 965 16.77 -51.54 -3.05
N ARG A 966 15.56 -52.00 -2.70
CA ARG A 966 15.27 -53.42 -2.57
C ARG A 966 14.29 -53.86 -3.65
N ILE A 967 14.75 -54.74 -4.52
CA ILE A 967 13.92 -55.32 -5.58
C ILE A 967 13.54 -56.73 -5.16
N LYS A 968 12.25 -56.99 -5.01
CA LYS A 968 11.75 -58.33 -4.68
C LYS A 968 10.81 -58.78 -5.78
N THR A 969 11.07 -59.96 -6.33
CA THR A 969 10.24 -60.56 -7.38
C THR A 969 9.67 -61.89 -6.93
N ALA A 970 8.53 -62.28 -7.50
CA ALA A 970 7.85 -63.54 -7.25
C ALA A 970 7.19 -64.04 -8.53
N VAL A 971 7.03 -65.35 -8.67
CA VAL A 971 6.43 -65.95 -9.88
C VAL A 971 4.91 -65.73 -9.89
N GLY A 972 4.43 -65.21 -11.02
CA GLY A 972 3.05 -65.14 -11.49
C GLY A 972 2.42 -63.73 -11.53
N ARG A 973 1.38 -63.58 -12.35
CA ARG A 973 0.80 -62.33 -12.94
C ARG A 973 1.70 -61.56 -13.92
N GLY A 974 2.91 -62.03 -14.22
CA GLY A 974 3.80 -61.38 -15.20
C GLY A 974 4.25 -59.98 -14.76
N GLY A 975 4.66 -59.83 -13.50
CA GLY A 975 5.11 -58.54 -12.97
C GLY A 975 6.41 -58.06 -13.62
N TYR A 976 6.60 -56.75 -13.79
CA TYR A 976 7.77 -56.21 -14.51
C TYR A 976 8.56 -55.20 -13.67
N VAL A 977 9.88 -55.28 -13.65
CA VAL A 977 10.76 -54.26 -13.04
C VAL A 977 11.65 -53.70 -14.16
N LYS A 978 11.33 -52.51 -14.68
CA LYS A 978 12.05 -51.93 -15.83
C LYS A 978 12.53 -50.51 -15.59
N ASN A 979 13.60 -50.09 -16.25
CA ASN A 979 14.02 -48.68 -16.33
C ASN A 979 14.24 -48.04 -14.94
N ILE A 980 15.11 -48.64 -14.14
CA ILE A 980 15.50 -48.09 -12.84
C ILE A 980 16.87 -47.43 -13.00
N PHE A 981 16.95 -46.12 -12.81
CA PHE A 981 18.16 -45.33 -12.99
C PHE A 981 18.51 -44.61 -11.69
N ALA A 982 19.61 -44.99 -11.04
CA ALA A 982 20.13 -44.30 -9.85
C ALA A 982 21.56 -43.78 -10.08
N ARG A 983 21.80 -42.47 -9.85
CA ARG A 983 23.12 -41.84 -9.99
C ARG A 983 23.49 -40.88 -8.87
N ARG A 984 24.81 -40.67 -8.68
CA ARG A 984 25.38 -39.74 -7.70
C ARG A 984 24.79 -40.00 -6.31
N PHE A 985 24.85 -41.27 -5.90
CA PHE A 985 24.17 -41.78 -4.73
C PHE A 985 25.16 -42.02 -3.60
N THR A 986 25.00 -41.33 -2.46
CA THR A 986 25.88 -41.49 -1.31
C THR A 986 25.15 -42.22 -0.19
N MET A 987 25.76 -43.26 0.34
CA MET A 987 25.18 -44.18 1.31
C MET A 987 26.07 -44.28 2.54
N LYS A 988 25.52 -44.05 3.72
CA LYS A 988 26.28 -44.13 4.98
C LYS A 988 25.57 -45.03 5.98
N THR A 989 26.29 -46.00 6.54
CA THR A 989 25.81 -46.92 7.59
C THR A 989 24.63 -47.78 7.11
N MET A 990 24.92 -48.88 6.42
CA MET A 990 23.89 -49.72 5.77
C MET A 990 24.08 -51.22 5.96
N LYS A 991 22.98 -52.00 5.93
CA LYS A 991 23.05 -53.48 5.97
C LYS A 991 23.34 -54.08 4.59
N TYR A 992 22.61 -53.70 3.55
CA TYR A 992 22.77 -54.17 2.16
C TYR A 992 22.89 -52.97 1.21
N VAL A 993 23.89 -52.90 0.33
CA VAL A 993 23.92 -51.84 -0.71
C VAL A 993 22.97 -52.23 -1.84
N PHE A 994 23.14 -53.42 -2.40
CA PHE A 994 22.24 -53.98 -3.41
C PHE A 994 21.47 -55.18 -2.84
N TRP A 995 20.13 -55.12 -2.80
CA TRP A 995 19.34 -56.24 -2.30
C TRP A 995 18.24 -56.63 -3.29
N MET A 996 18.45 -57.76 -3.98
CA MET A 996 17.55 -58.28 -5.00
C MET A 996 17.24 -59.76 -4.68
N THR A 997 15.98 -60.13 -4.47
CA THR A 997 15.60 -61.51 -4.12
C THR A 997 14.32 -61.97 -4.79
N GLY A 998 14.33 -63.14 -5.42
CA GLY A 998 13.17 -63.87 -5.93
C GLY A 998 12.57 -64.86 -4.92
N SER A 999 11.25 -65.02 -4.85
CA SER A 999 10.60 -66.06 -4.02
C SER A 999 9.39 -66.70 -4.70
N TYR A 1000 9.28 -68.03 -4.62
CA TYR A 1000 8.08 -68.79 -4.98
C TYR A 1000 7.08 -68.81 -3.79
N LYS A 1001 6.22 -67.80 -3.63
CA LYS A 1001 5.13 -67.86 -2.62
C LYS A 1001 3.81 -67.29 -3.13
N LEU A 1002 2.71 -67.90 -2.66
CA LEU A 1002 1.31 -67.74 -3.10
C LEU A 1002 0.79 -66.30 -3.15
N HIS A 1003 -0.06 -66.03 -4.16
CA HIS A 1003 -0.72 -64.75 -4.41
C HIS A 1003 -2.15 -64.73 -3.82
N PRO A 1004 -2.59 -63.64 -3.15
CA PRO A 1004 -3.84 -63.61 -2.37
C PRO A 1004 -5.15 -63.47 -3.15
N VAL A 1005 -5.14 -63.58 -4.50
CA VAL A 1005 -6.34 -63.35 -5.33
C VAL A 1005 -6.47 -64.46 -6.37
N GLY A 1006 -7.65 -65.09 -6.46
CA GLY A 1006 -7.94 -66.20 -7.38
C GLY A 1006 -8.01 -65.77 -8.85
N GLY A 1007 -7.56 -66.66 -9.76
CA GLY A 1007 -7.51 -66.42 -11.22
C GLY A 1007 -6.11 -66.22 -11.80
N PHE A 1008 -5.07 -66.73 -11.13
CA PHE A 1008 -3.67 -66.42 -11.40
C PHE A 1008 -2.96 -67.52 -12.20
N ASP A 1009 -2.14 -67.16 -13.20
CA ASP A 1009 -1.16 -68.08 -13.80
C ASP A 1009 0.09 -68.14 -12.89
N PRO A 1010 0.30 -69.25 -12.16
CA PRO A 1010 1.39 -69.40 -11.21
C PRO A 1010 2.74 -69.68 -11.88
N LYS A 1011 2.80 -69.74 -13.21
CA LYS A 1011 4.04 -69.97 -13.98
C LYS A 1011 4.58 -68.73 -14.68
N ALA A 1012 3.85 -67.61 -14.72
CA ALA A 1012 4.30 -66.40 -15.42
C ALA A 1012 5.53 -65.78 -14.74
N LEU A 1013 6.67 -65.74 -15.44
CA LEU A 1013 7.91 -65.14 -14.96
C LEU A 1013 7.84 -63.61 -14.97
N PRO A 1014 8.45 -62.92 -14.00
CA PRO A 1014 8.51 -61.47 -14.00
C PRO A 1014 9.57 -60.92 -14.97
N GLU A 1015 9.27 -59.86 -15.72
CA GLU A 1015 10.24 -59.26 -16.65
C GLU A 1015 11.11 -58.20 -15.95
N ILE A 1016 12.41 -58.45 -15.80
CA ILE A 1016 13.32 -57.53 -15.11
C ILE A 1016 14.41 -57.02 -16.07
N SER A 1017 14.36 -55.73 -16.43
CA SER A 1017 15.27 -55.15 -17.41
C SER A 1017 15.73 -53.72 -17.13
N ASN A 1018 16.91 -53.34 -17.64
CA ASN A 1018 17.42 -51.96 -17.67
C ASN A 1018 17.54 -51.29 -16.28
N ILE A 1019 18.35 -51.87 -15.40
CA ILE A 1019 18.65 -51.36 -14.05
C ILE A 1019 20.06 -50.78 -14.06
N ASN A 1020 20.18 -49.46 -13.90
CA ASN A 1020 21.43 -48.72 -14.04
C ASN A 1020 21.80 -47.98 -12.75
N TYR A 1021 23.01 -48.24 -12.26
CA TYR A 1021 23.61 -47.61 -11.09
C TYR A 1021 24.92 -46.91 -11.49
N ARG A 1022 25.03 -45.59 -11.29
CA ARG A 1022 26.18 -44.78 -11.70
C ARG A 1022 26.70 -43.88 -10.58
N ASP A 1023 28.00 -43.72 -10.44
CA ASP A 1023 28.62 -42.77 -9.49
C ASP A 1023 28.10 -42.93 -8.05
N MET A 1024 28.25 -44.12 -7.47
CA MET A 1024 27.75 -44.41 -6.12
C MET A 1024 28.88 -44.63 -5.12
N THR A 1025 28.70 -44.11 -3.91
CA THR A 1025 29.63 -44.32 -2.79
C THR A 1025 28.88 -44.84 -1.57
N ALA A 1026 29.35 -45.94 -1.00
CA ALA A 1026 28.79 -46.52 0.22
C ALA A 1026 29.87 -46.65 1.29
N GLU A 1027 29.60 -46.15 2.48
CA GLU A 1027 30.52 -46.21 3.63
C GLU A 1027 29.88 -46.97 4.79
N ASN A 1028 30.68 -47.76 5.50
CA ASN A 1028 30.28 -48.51 6.69
C ASN A 1028 29.12 -49.50 6.42
N VAL A 1029 29.35 -50.40 5.46
CA VAL A 1029 28.37 -51.38 4.97
C VAL A 1029 28.58 -52.77 5.59
N THR A 1030 27.51 -53.42 6.07
CA THR A 1030 27.61 -54.80 6.61
C THR A 1030 27.68 -55.89 5.53
N ILE A 1031 26.89 -55.78 4.45
CA ILE A 1031 26.82 -56.74 3.33
C ILE A 1031 26.77 -55.95 2.01
N SER A 1032 27.72 -56.16 1.09
CA SER A 1032 27.77 -55.40 -0.17
C SER A 1032 26.55 -55.65 -1.06
N ALA A 1033 26.22 -56.90 -1.33
CA ALA A 1033 25.09 -57.24 -2.17
C ALA A 1033 24.47 -58.58 -1.74
N LYS A 1034 23.19 -58.75 -2.01
CA LYS A 1034 22.49 -60.03 -1.97
C LYS A 1034 21.61 -60.14 -3.22
N LEU A 1035 22.02 -60.96 -4.18
CA LEU A 1035 21.38 -61.12 -5.49
C LEU A 1035 20.93 -62.58 -5.67
N GLU A 1036 19.70 -62.89 -5.27
CA GLU A 1036 19.12 -64.24 -5.43
C GLU A 1036 18.02 -64.16 -6.50
N GLY A 1037 18.27 -64.71 -7.69
CA GLY A 1037 17.32 -64.69 -8.81
C GLY A 1037 16.26 -65.79 -8.74
N ILE A 1038 15.37 -65.81 -9.74
CA ILE A 1038 14.46 -66.94 -9.97
C ILE A 1038 15.17 -67.89 -10.94
N LYS A 1039 15.26 -69.18 -10.58
CA LYS A 1039 15.91 -70.20 -11.42
C LYS A 1039 15.31 -70.19 -12.84
N ASN A 1040 16.15 -69.98 -13.86
CA ASN A 1040 15.83 -69.84 -15.29
C ASN A 1040 15.23 -68.48 -15.75
N ASP A 1041 15.31 -67.41 -14.96
CA ASP A 1041 14.84 -66.07 -15.33
C ASP A 1041 15.91 -65.00 -15.02
N PRO A 1042 16.82 -64.72 -15.97
CA PRO A 1042 17.95 -63.83 -15.73
C PRO A 1042 17.52 -62.36 -15.70
N PHE A 1043 18.10 -61.58 -14.77
CA PHE A 1043 18.07 -60.12 -14.88
C PHE A 1043 18.80 -59.72 -16.17
N THR A 1044 18.20 -58.86 -17.00
CA THR A 1044 18.83 -58.38 -18.24
C THR A 1044 19.13 -56.88 -18.13
N GLY A 1045 20.35 -56.45 -18.50
CA GLY A 1045 20.69 -55.02 -18.47
C GLY A 1045 20.88 -54.43 -17.07
N LEU A 1046 21.52 -55.16 -16.14
CA LEU A 1046 22.07 -54.58 -14.91
C LEU A 1046 23.44 -53.95 -15.24
N CYS A 1047 23.54 -52.63 -15.14
CA CYS A 1047 24.78 -51.87 -15.37
C CYS A 1047 25.20 -51.17 -14.08
N MET A 1048 26.43 -51.42 -13.62
CA MET A 1048 27.05 -50.68 -12.51
C MET A 1048 28.35 -50.03 -12.98
N SER A 1049 28.46 -48.71 -12.80
CA SER A 1049 29.64 -47.93 -13.17
C SER A 1049 30.04 -46.97 -12.05
N ASN A 1050 31.33 -46.97 -11.71
CA ASN A 1050 31.92 -46.10 -10.68
C ASN A 1050 31.25 -46.26 -9.29
N VAL A 1051 31.20 -47.49 -8.78
CA VAL A 1051 30.61 -47.82 -7.48
C VAL A 1051 31.70 -48.19 -6.47
N THR A 1052 31.80 -47.45 -5.37
CA THR A 1052 32.77 -47.72 -4.29
C THR A 1052 32.06 -48.12 -3.02
N ILE A 1053 32.35 -49.30 -2.46
CA ILE A 1053 31.76 -49.80 -1.21
C ILE A 1053 32.86 -50.01 -0.17
N ALA A 1054 32.80 -49.27 0.94
CA ALA A 1054 33.65 -49.47 2.12
C ALA A 1054 32.88 -50.27 3.19
N LEU A 1055 33.41 -51.44 3.54
CA LEU A 1055 32.81 -52.36 4.51
C LEU A 1055 32.96 -51.87 5.96
N SER A 1056 32.03 -52.25 6.82
CA SER A 1056 32.11 -52.03 8.28
C SER A 1056 33.20 -52.89 8.93
N PRO A 1057 33.72 -52.53 10.12
CA PRO A 1057 34.84 -53.23 10.78
C PRO A 1057 34.61 -54.72 11.11
N ASP A 1058 33.36 -55.16 11.28
CA ASP A 1058 32.97 -56.56 11.54
C ASP A 1058 31.98 -57.07 10.47
N PRO A 1059 32.45 -57.32 9.23
CA PRO A 1059 31.57 -57.69 8.12
C PRO A 1059 31.10 -59.15 8.25
N LYS A 1060 29.80 -59.40 8.11
CA LYS A 1060 29.31 -60.77 7.88
C LYS A 1060 29.75 -61.20 6.48
N LYS A 1061 30.34 -62.41 6.34
CA LYS A 1061 30.85 -63.02 5.08
C LYS A 1061 30.27 -62.40 3.80
N LEU A 1062 31.15 -61.94 2.91
CA LEU A 1062 30.84 -61.43 1.56
C LEU A 1062 30.09 -62.49 0.75
N GLN A 1063 28.76 -62.50 0.73
CA GLN A 1063 28.01 -63.37 -0.16
C GLN A 1063 27.38 -62.59 -1.32
N TRP A 1064 28.21 -62.35 -2.31
CA TRP A 1064 27.86 -62.03 -3.69
C TRP A 1064 27.64 -63.37 -4.44
N ASN A 1065 26.55 -64.09 -4.12
CA ASN A 1065 26.24 -65.39 -4.73
C ASN A 1065 25.43 -65.17 -6.01
N CYS A 1066 26.05 -65.36 -7.19
CA CYS A 1066 25.49 -64.98 -8.49
C CYS A 1066 24.82 -66.15 -9.24
N THR A 1067 24.25 -67.13 -8.52
CA THR A 1067 23.84 -68.41 -9.12
C THR A 1067 22.83 -68.29 -10.27
N ASP A 1068 22.09 -67.17 -10.36
CA ASP A 1068 20.98 -67.01 -11.32
C ASP A 1068 20.92 -65.59 -11.94
N VAL A 1069 22.01 -64.80 -11.94
CA VAL A 1069 22.01 -63.39 -12.40
C VAL A 1069 23.11 -63.11 -13.44
N SER A 1070 22.74 -62.55 -14.60
CA SER A 1070 23.66 -62.04 -15.64
C SER A 1070 23.67 -60.52 -15.70
N GLY A 1071 24.82 -59.85 -15.84
CA GLY A 1071 24.91 -58.38 -15.93
C GLY A 1071 26.33 -57.88 -16.22
N VAL A 1072 26.49 -56.60 -16.54
CA VAL A 1072 27.80 -55.98 -16.81
C VAL A 1072 28.17 -55.07 -15.64
N THR A 1073 29.33 -55.31 -15.02
CA THR A 1073 29.81 -54.51 -13.88
C THR A 1073 31.20 -53.97 -14.18
N SER A 1074 31.36 -52.65 -14.12
CA SER A 1074 32.66 -51.99 -14.29
C SER A 1074 33.03 -51.21 -13.02
N ARG A 1075 34.30 -51.31 -12.59
CA ARG A 1075 34.88 -50.51 -11.48
C ARG A 1075 34.10 -50.58 -10.16
N VAL A 1076 33.81 -51.79 -9.67
CA VAL A 1076 33.22 -52.03 -8.33
C VAL A 1076 34.29 -52.62 -7.40
N LYS A 1077 34.38 -52.14 -6.15
CA LYS A 1077 35.24 -52.72 -5.10
C LYS A 1077 34.39 -53.16 -3.89
N PRO A 1078 34.52 -54.42 -3.41
CA PRO A 1078 35.33 -55.54 -3.95
C PRO A 1078 34.87 -55.98 -5.36
N GLU A 1079 35.64 -56.83 -6.06
CA GLU A 1079 35.35 -57.24 -7.45
C GLU A 1079 34.13 -58.19 -7.55
N PRO A 1080 33.29 -58.09 -8.61
CA PRO A 1080 32.14 -58.95 -8.84
C PRO A 1080 32.54 -60.43 -8.99
N CYS A 1081 31.64 -61.35 -8.64
CA CYS A 1081 31.81 -62.79 -8.81
C CYS A 1081 32.35 -63.16 -10.21
N SER A 1082 33.19 -64.21 -10.31
CA SER A 1082 33.74 -64.73 -11.58
C SER A 1082 32.70 -65.29 -12.57
N LEU A 1083 31.41 -65.17 -12.24
CA LEU A 1083 30.25 -65.59 -13.06
C LEU A 1083 29.67 -64.44 -13.89
N LEU A 1084 30.16 -63.20 -13.71
CA LEU A 1084 29.85 -62.05 -14.57
C LEU A 1084 30.93 -61.96 -15.66
N PRO A 1085 30.57 -61.62 -16.92
CA PRO A 1085 31.48 -61.75 -18.07
C PRO A 1085 32.79 -60.98 -17.92
N ASP A 1086 33.87 -61.56 -18.42
CA ASP A 1086 35.23 -61.02 -18.30
C ASP A 1086 35.44 -59.69 -19.04
N LYS A 1087 36.33 -58.88 -18.45
CA LYS A 1087 36.86 -57.59 -18.93
C LYS A 1087 37.01 -57.54 -20.46
N GLY A 1088 36.19 -56.74 -21.15
CA GLY A 1088 36.40 -56.52 -22.59
C GLY A 1088 35.46 -55.55 -23.31
N THR A 1089 34.25 -55.30 -22.80
CA THR A 1089 33.31 -54.36 -23.43
C THR A 1089 33.01 -53.20 -22.48
N THR A 1090 33.68 -52.06 -22.70
CA THR A 1090 33.29 -50.78 -22.11
C THR A 1090 32.00 -50.32 -22.76
N MET A 1091 30.86 -50.62 -22.13
CA MET A 1091 29.62 -49.89 -22.38
C MET A 1091 29.48 -48.83 -21.27
N ASP A 1092 29.45 -47.56 -21.66
CA ASP A 1092 29.06 -46.48 -20.76
C ASP A 1092 27.57 -46.67 -20.45
N CYS A 1093 27.17 -46.73 -19.17
CA CYS A 1093 25.75 -46.93 -18.85
C CYS A 1093 24.97 -45.71 -19.33
N ASP A 1094 24.14 -45.85 -20.36
CA ASP A 1094 23.26 -44.78 -20.84
C ASP A 1094 22.29 -44.37 -19.73
N PHE A 1095 22.40 -43.13 -19.28
CA PHE A 1095 21.59 -42.57 -18.21
C PHE A 1095 20.69 -41.46 -18.78
N PRO A 1096 19.40 -41.35 -18.39
CA PRO A 1096 18.55 -40.25 -18.81
C PRO A 1096 19.20 -38.89 -18.48
N THR A 1097 19.13 -37.95 -19.42
CA THR A 1097 19.91 -36.70 -19.48
C THR A 1097 19.88 -35.85 -18.20
N ASP A 1098 20.97 -35.13 -17.96
CA ASP A 1098 21.29 -34.32 -16.76
C ASP A 1098 20.38 -33.10 -16.49
N LYS A 1099 19.19 -32.99 -17.08
CA LYS A 1099 18.43 -31.73 -17.11
C LYS A 1099 16.98 -31.90 -16.61
N ILE A 1100 16.67 -31.17 -15.54
CA ILE A 1100 15.31 -30.99 -15.00
C ILE A 1100 14.77 -29.63 -15.48
N PRO A 1101 13.50 -29.51 -15.86
CA PRO A 1101 12.84 -28.25 -16.21
C PRO A 1101 12.77 -27.30 -15.00
N ILE A 1102 13.20 -26.07 -15.22
CA ILE A 1102 13.27 -24.97 -14.24
C ILE A 1102 11.85 -24.46 -13.95
N GLU A 1103 11.26 -24.89 -12.83
CA GLU A 1103 10.08 -24.26 -12.20
C GLU A 1103 10.56 -23.27 -11.13
N SER A 1104 10.76 -21.99 -11.47
CA SER A 1104 10.75 -20.86 -10.50
C SER A 1104 10.92 -19.48 -11.18
N VAL A 1105 9.95 -19.00 -11.97
CA VAL A 1105 9.89 -17.55 -12.35
C VAL A 1105 8.44 -17.10 -12.59
N VAL A 1106 8.06 -15.96 -11.98
CA VAL A 1106 6.75 -15.26 -12.07
C VAL A 1106 6.97 -13.91 -12.81
N LEU A 1107 6.02 -13.46 -13.65
CA LEU A 1107 5.89 -12.04 -14.08
C LEU A 1107 4.48 -11.51 -13.88
N ASN A 1108 4.41 -10.18 -13.97
CA ASN A 1108 3.22 -9.37 -14.16
C ASN A 1108 2.80 -9.08 -15.59
N LYS A 1109 1.48 -8.97 -15.73
CA LYS A 1109 0.73 -8.36 -16.85
C LYS A 1109 0.24 -6.96 -16.45
N CYS A 1110 0.18 -6.05 -17.43
CA CYS A 1110 -0.79 -4.96 -17.40
C CYS A 1110 -2.03 -5.37 -18.20
N TYR A 1111 -3.18 -4.99 -17.64
CA TYR A 1111 -4.50 -5.09 -18.24
C TYR A 1111 -4.70 -3.95 -19.23
N ALA A 1112 -5.40 -4.24 -20.32
CA ALA A 1112 -6.10 -3.24 -21.12
C ALA A 1112 -7.45 -2.91 -20.48
#